data_AF-A0A1G0KQX2-F1
#
_entry.id   AF-A0A1G0KQX2-F1
#
_cell.length_a   1.000
_cell.length_b   1.000
_cell.length_c   1.000
_cell.angle_alpha   90.00
_cell.angle_beta   90.00
_cell.angle_gamma   90.00
#
_symmetry.space_group_name_H-M   'P 1'
#
loop_
_entity.id
_entity.type
_entity.pdbx_description
1 polymer ?
#
loop_
_entity_poly.entity_id
_entity_poly.type
_entity_poly.pdbx_seq_one_letter_code
_entity_poly.pdbx_strand_id
1 'polypeptide(L)'
;MIGMGLNREAEIMSRDASPRTIYLKDYRPPSYLIDQVDLLFTLRERETRVHSRFRVRLNPAGEGGPLVLDGEGLRTFGVWVDGKELAPDAYQLTDTSLTLPNPDNRFILETEVELAPETNTALEGLYRSNGMFCTQCEAEGFRKITWFIDRPDVMAAFTVRIEADKTQYPVLLSNGNPMDAGDLPDGRHFAVWDDPFPKPCYLFALVAGDLDHVEGYHTTPSGRSVRLRIYTEAENIDRCDHALRSLQKAMTWDEEHYGRECDLDVYNIVAVNDFNMGAMENKGLNIFNAKFVLANPESATDADYLAVEAVIAHEYFHNWTGNRITCRDWFQLSLKEGFTVFRDQAFSADMGAREAKRIEDVRLLRSHQFAEDAGPMAHPVRPDSYMEINNFYTVTVYEKGAEVVRMQANLLGPELFRKATDLYFDRHDGHAVTTDDFVQCMADASGRDLTQFKHWYDYAGTPELRVTSEYDETAGRYSLRFRQQTPDSPGQTGKPPFHIPVAVSLLGKYGAGLLPEGTRMLELTEREQAFVFEGIGQRPVPSLLRGFSAPVKIKYDYSDEELMFLMAKDSDGFNRWDAAQALAQRLILRMVADRREGVGMSVDDGFIKAFRIALIDRSSAPSLLAEILTLPSESYLGDQMAEVDVDGLFLARETLRERIGGVLREELLAVLDANLEEESYQFTPEGVGTRRLKNLALSYLMARGSRLALDLCLDQYGARSNMTDVMAALSLLADTNVSEREEALADFYDWWQDDPLVLDKWFAVQATSRREDTLQQVKRLTGHRAFSIKNPNKVRALIGAFCSGNPVRFHAADGSGYQFLADRVLELDRLNPQVAARMLRLMSRWRRYDEGRRGLMQGQLERVLRTDGLSKDVFEIASKSLEGA
;
A
#
# COMPACT_ATOMS: atom_id res chain seq x y z
N MET A 1 34.97 1.02 -61.51
CA MET A 1 33.61 0.51 -61.76
C MET A 1 33.13 -0.15 -60.48
N ILE A 2 32.09 0.44 -59.89
CA ILE A 2 30.98 -0.21 -59.18
C ILE A 2 31.31 -1.00 -57.89
N GLY A 3 30.89 -0.41 -56.76
CA GLY A 3 29.97 -1.11 -55.85
C GLY A 3 30.52 -1.65 -54.53
N MET A 4 31.07 -0.79 -53.66
CA MET A 4 31.00 -0.99 -52.22
C MET A 4 29.64 -0.46 -51.73
N GLY A 5 28.81 -1.34 -51.20
CA GLY A 5 27.53 -0.98 -50.58
C GLY A 5 26.73 -2.24 -50.32
N LEU A 6 26.65 -2.64 -49.04
CA LEU A 6 25.67 -3.54 -48.38
C LEU A 6 26.38 -4.30 -47.25
N ASN A 7 26.46 -3.67 -46.08
CA ASN A 7 26.40 -4.31 -44.75
C ASN A 7 26.57 -3.25 -43.65
N ARG A 8 25.71 -2.22 -43.68
CA ARG A 8 25.52 -1.29 -42.54
C ARG A 8 24.04 -1.11 -42.17
N GLU A 9 23.10 -1.71 -42.90
CA GLU A 9 21.67 -1.64 -42.60
C GLU A 9 21.15 -2.84 -41.79
N ALA A 10 21.91 -3.95 -41.69
CA ALA A 10 21.53 -5.10 -40.87
C ALA A 10 21.97 -4.99 -39.38
N GLU A 11 22.80 -3.99 -39.04
CA GLU A 11 23.30 -3.74 -37.68
C GLU A 11 22.65 -2.51 -37.01
N ILE A 12 21.63 -1.93 -37.65
CA ILE A 12 20.90 -0.74 -37.15
C ILE A 12 19.43 -1.08 -36.79
N MET A 13 18.98 -2.32 -36.97
CA MET A 13 17.60 -2.75 -36.69
C MET A 13 17.38 -3.50 -35.36
N SER A 14 18.25 -3.35 -34.35
CA SER A 14 17.99 -3.83 -32.97
C SER A 14 18.03 -2.74 -31.90
N ARG A 15 17.92 -1.46 -32.30
CA ARG A 15 18.04 -0.29 -31.40
C ARG A 15 16.77 0.54 -31.24
N ASP A 16 15.61 -0.05 -31.49
CA ASP A 16 14.33 0.64 -31.35
C ASP A 16 13.32 -0.27 -30.63
N ALA A 17 13.53 -0.46 -29.32
CA ALA A 17 12.57 -1.14 -28.45
C ALA A 17 12.23 -0.25 -27.26
N SER A 18 11.74 0.96 -27.55
CA SER A 18 10.97 1.69 -26.53
C SER A 18 9.83 0.76 -26.05
N PRO A 19 9.56 0.64 -24.73
CA PRO A 19 8.54 -0.29 -24.26
C PRO A 19 7.17 0.08 -24.85
N ARG A 20 6.41 -0.93 -25.30
CA ARG A 20 5.10 -0.73 -25.93
C ARG A 20 4.02 -0.49 -24.88
N THR A 21 3.18 0.53 -25.07
CA THR A 21 2.00 0.77 -24.24
C THR A 21 0.88 -0.23 -24.56
N ILE A 22 0.26 -0.79 -23.51
CA ILE A 22 -0.90 -1.68 -23.55
C ILE A 22 -2.14 -0.84 -23.20
N TYR A 23 -3.27 -1.06 -23.88
CA TYR A 23 -4.50 -0.28 -23.68
C TYR A 23 -5.70 -1.16 -23.30
N LEU A 24 -6.54 -0.68 -22.37
CA LEU A 24 -7.76 -1.35 -21.92
C LEU A 24 -8.74 -1.61 -23.08
N LYS A 25 -8.88 -0.64 -23.98
CA LYS A 25 -9.78 -0.72 -25.15
C LYS A 25 -9.43 -1.86 -26.12
N ASP A 26 -8.20 -2.39 -26.05
CA ASP A 26 -7.69 -3.43 -26.94
C ASP A 26 -7.91 -4.84 -26.37
N TYR A 27 -8.55 -4.98 -25.19
CA TYR A 27 -8.87 -6.28 -24.61
C TYR A 27 -9.63 -7.16 -25.60
N ARG A 28 -9.16 -8.41 -25.74
CA ARG A 28 -9.84 -9.51 -26.42
C ARG A 28 -9.77 -10.76 -25.55
N PRO A 29 -10.81 -11.62 -25.56
CA PRO A 29 -10.72 -12.95 -24.96
C PRO A 29 -9.51 -13.72 -25.54
N PRO A 30 -8.83 -14.55 -24.73
CA PRO A 30 -7.70 -15.33 -25.22
C PRO A 30 -8.15 -16.33 -26.28
N SER A 31 -7.32 -16.61 -27.30
CA SER A 31 -7.68 -17.57 -28.35
C SER A 31 -7.84 -19.00 -27.82
N TYR A 32 -7.11 -19.35 -26.76
CA TYR A 32 -7.13 -20.66 -26.13
C TYR A 32 -7.33 -20.52 -24.62
N LEU A 33 -7.85 -21.58 -24.00
CA LEU A 33 -7.98 -21.73 -22.55
C LEU A 33 -7.22 -22.98 -22.10
N ILE A 34 -6.78 -22.96 -20.85
CA ILE A 34 -6.14 -24.09 -20.18
C ILE A 34 -7.07 -24.54 -19.07
N ASP A 35 -7.57 -25.77 -19.15
CA ASP A 35 -8.53 -26.28 -18.14
C ASP A 35 -7.80 -26.96 -16.95
N GLN A 36 -6.62 -27.53 -17.18
CA GLN A 36 -5.82 -28.24 -16.19
C GLN A 36 -4.33 -27.96 -16.40
N VAL A 37 -3.61 -27.76 -15.29
CA VAL A 37 -2.17 -27.57 -15.21
C VAL A 37 -1.57 -28.62 -14.28
N ASP A 38 -0.72 -29.49 -14.82
CA ASP A 38 0.06 -30.45 -14.04
C ASP A 38 1.54 -30.01 -14.07
N LEU A 39 2.13 -29.69 -12.91
CA LEU A 39 3.52 -29.23 -12.78
C LEU A 39 4.37 -30.21 -11.97
N LEU A 40 5.61 -30.42 -12.42
CA LEU A 40 6.65 -31.10 -11.67
C LEU A 40 7.87 -30.18 -11.53
N PHE A 41 8.19 -29.81 -10.30
CA PHE A 41 9.39 -29.08 -9.93
C PHE A 41 10.45 -30.04 -9.39
N THR A 42 11.60 -30.09 -10.05
CA THR A 42 12.81 -30.73 -9.52
C THR A 42 13.74 -29.65 -9.01
N LEU A 43 13.64 -29.33 -7.72
CA LEU A 43 14.46 -28.30 -7.08
C LEU A 43 15.88 -28.82 -6.82
N ARG A 44 16.88 -28.03 -7.19
CA ARG A 44 18.29 -28.22 -6.84
C ARG A 44 18.93 -26.88 -6.51
N GLU A 45 20.10 -26.91 -5.89
CA GLU A 45 20.76 -25.71 -5.36
C GLU A 45 21.08 -24.62 -6.42
N ARG A 46 21.36 -25.04 -7.67
CA ARG A 46 21.77 -24.14 -8.77
C ARG A 46 20.83 -24.12 -9.97
N GLU A 47 19.98 -25.13 -10.10
CA GLU A 47 19.13 -25.29 -11.27
C GLU A 47 17.82 -25.95 -10.85
N THR A 48 16.70 -25.41 -11.33
CA THR A 48 15.40 -26.02 -11.12
C THR A 48 14.86 -26.45 -12.48
N ARG A 49 14.49 -27.72 -12.62
CA ARG A 49 13.74 -28.19 -13.78
C ARG A 49 12.25 -28.13 -13.52
N VAL A 50 11.51 -27.60 -14.48
CA VAL A 50 10.06 -27.54 -14.46
C VAL A 50 9.54 -28.30 -15.68
N HIS A 51 8.82 -29.39 -15.42
CA HIS A 51 8.03 -30.07 -16.45
C HIS A 51 6.57 -29.68 -16.27
N SER A 52 6.00 -29.09 -17.32
CA SER A 52 4.66 -28.54 -17.31
C SER A 52 3.81 -29.25 -18.33
N ARG A 53 2.60 -29.67 -17.94
CA ARG A 53 1.63 -30.34 -18.81
C ARG A 53 0.29 -29.62 -18.71
N PHE A 54 -0.24 -29.21 -19.86
CA PHE A 54 -1.43 -28.37 -19.97
C PHE A 54 -2.50 -29.07 -20.81
N ARG A 55 -3.74 -29.07 -20.34
CA ARG A 55 -4.91 -29.45 -21.17
C ARG A 55 -5.46 -28.20 -21.82
N VAL A 56 -5.14 -28.02 -23.10
CA VAL A 56 -5.46 -26.81 -23.86
C VAL A 56 -6.70 -27.05 -24.73
N ARG A 57 -7.55 -26.04 -24.83
CA ARG A 57 -8.66 -26.01 -25.79
C ARG A 57 -8.84 -24.64 -26.43
N LEU A 58 -9.39 -24.62 -27.63
CA LEU A 58 -9.84 -23.39 -28.27
C LEU A 58 -10.88 -22.69 -27.38
N ASN A 59 -10.72 -21.38 -27.20
CA ASN A 59 -11.70 -20.56 -26.51
C ASN A 59 -12.86 -20.22 -27.47
N PRO A 60 -14.11 -20.63 -27.19
CA PRO A 60 -15.24 -20.28 -28.03
C PRO A 60 -15.53 -18.77 -28.10
N ALA A 61 -15.03 -17.99 -27.14
CA ALA A 61 -15.13 -16.53 -27.14
C ALA A 61 -13.95 -15.84 -27.85
N GLY A 62 -12.89 -16.57 -28.19
CA GLY A 62 -11.70 -16.05 -28.87
C GLY A 62 -11.80 -16.13 -30.40
N GLU A 63 -10.86 -15.50 -31.09
CA GLU A 63 -10.80 -15.47 -32.57
C GLU A 63 -10.05 -16.68 -33.18
N GLY A 64 -9.45 -17.53 -32.34
CA GLY A 64 -8.60 -18.65 -32.75
C GLY A 64 -7.22 -18.19 -33.26
N GLY A 65 -6.65 -18.94 -34.20
CA GLY A 65 -5.31 -18.67 -34.75
C GLY A 65 -4.20 -19.40 -33.98
N PRO A 66 -2.97 -18.86 -33.96
CA PRO A 66 -1.86 -19.49 -33.25
C PRO A 66 -2.06 -19.47 -31.73
N LEU A 67 -1.55 -20.49 -31.03
CA LEU A 67 -1.35 -20.43 -29.58
C LEU A 67 -0.02 -19.68 -29.33
N VAL A 68 -0.08 -18.61 -28.55
CA VAL A 68 1.10 -17.87 -28.10
C VAL A 68 1.17 -17.98 -26.58
N LEU A 69 2.32 -18.40 -26.07
CA LEU A 69 2.62 -18.50 -24.65
C LEU A 69 3.71 -17.50 -24.29
N ASP A 70 3.53 -16.83 -23.17
CA ASP A 70 4.50 -15.94 -22.54
C ASP A 70 5.56 -16.76 -21.80
N GLY A 71 6.80 -16.27 -21.83
CA GLY A 71 7.90 -16.81 -21.03
C GLY A 71 9.01 -15.76 -20.90
N GLU A 72 9.85 -15.83 -19.88
CA GLU A 72 11.02 -14.94 -19.76
C GLU A 72 12.13 -15.64 -18.97
N GLY A 73 13.37 -15.56 -19.47
CA GLY A 73 14.52 -16.16 -18.78
C GLY A 73 14.50 -17.69 -18.73
N LEU A 74 13.74 -18.34 -19.61
CA LEU A 74 13.54 -19.79 -19.64
C LEU A 74 14.53 -20.49 -20.58
N ARG A 75 15.19 -21.54 -20.11
CA ARG A 75 15.94 -22.45 -20.97
C ARG A 75 15.06 -23.65 -21.34
N THR A 76 14.52 -23.68 -22.55
CA THR A 76 13.64 -24.76 -23.04
C THR A 76 14.42 -25.99 -23.48
N PHE A 77 14.05 -27.16 -22.94
CA PHE A 77 14.61 -28.48 -23.30
C PHE A 77 13.79 -29.20 -24.35
N GLY A 78 12.47 -29.09 -24.29
CA GLY A 78 11.58 -29.74 -25.24
C GLY A 78 10.15 -29.25 -25.15
N VAL A 79 9.40 -29.52 -26.22
CA VAL A 79 7.98 -29.19 -26.38
C VAL A 79 7.31 -30.42 -26.99
N TRP A 80 6.23 -30.91 -26.38
CA TRP A 80 5.47 -32.05 -26.86
C TRP A 80 3.99 -31.68 -27.03
N VAL A 81 3.37 -32.24 -28.08
CA VAL A 81 1.92 -32.19 -28.29
C VAL A 81 1.39 -33.61 -28.37
N ASP A 82 0.45 -33.93 -27.49
CA ASP A 82 -0.15 -35.27 -27.35
C ASP A 82 0.90 -36.39 -27.24
N GLY A 83 1.94 -36.14 -26.42
CA GLY A 83 3.04 -37.06 -26.16
C GLY A 83 4.06 -37.20 -27.29
N LYS A 84 3.95 -36.40 -28.36
CA LYS A 84 4.91 -36.37 -29.47
C LYS A 84 5.78 -35.13 -29.38
N GLU A 85 7.10 -35.32 -29.34
CA GLU A 85 8.06 -34.23 -29.34
C GLU A 85 7.99 -33.46 -30.66
N LEU A 86 7.90 -32.14 -30.58
CA LEU A 86 7.89 -31.27 -31.74
C LEU A 86 9.33 -31.03 -32.21
N ALA A 87 9.53 -31.10 -33.53
CA ALA A 87 10.78 -30.62 -34.12
C ALA A 87 10.91 -29.10 -33.92
N PRO A 88 12.13 -28.53 -33.81
CA PRO A 88 12.33 -27.11 -33.57
C PRO A 88 11.72 -26.16 -34.62
N ASP A 89 11.40 -26.64 -35.83
CA ASP A 89 10.74 -25.88 -36.89
C ASP A 89 9.20 -25.94 -36.83
N ALA A 90 8.63 -26.78 -35.95
CA ALA A 90 7.19 -26.90 -35.73
C ALA A 90 6.63 -25.86 -34.75
N TYR A 91 7.50 -25.12 -34.05
CA TYR A 91 7.15 -24.01 -33.16
C TYR A 91 8.14 -22.86 -33.35
N GLN A 92 7.75 -21.67 -32.91
CA GLN A 92 8.64 -20.50 -32.90
C GLN A 92 8.97 -20.14 -31.46
N LEU A 93 10.26 -19.98 -31.17
CA LEU A 93 10.77 -19.58 -29.87
C LEU A 93 11.47 -18.23 -29.99
N THR A 94 11.09 -17.30 -29.12
CA THR A 94 11.81 -16.04 -28.88
C THR A 94 12.23 -15.98 -27.42
N ASP A 95 12.97 -14.94 -27.02
CA ASP A 95 13.32 -14.72 -25.62
C ASP A 95 12.09 -14.52 -24.72
N THR A 96 10.95 -14.13 -25.30
CA THR A 96 9.73 -13.79 -24.55
C THR A 96 8.48 -14.59 -24.94
N SER A 97 8.56 -15.49 -25.92
CA SER A 97 7.37 -16.21 -26.41
C SER A 97 7.65 -17.58 -27.01
N LEU A 98 6.72 -18.52 -26.78
CA LEU A 98 6.60 -19.78 -27.52
C LEU A 98 5.30 -19.78 -28.33
N THR A 99 5.40 -19.94 -29.65
CA THR A 99 4.23 -19.91 -30.55
C THR A 99 4.04 -21.24 -31.28
N LEU A 100 2.83 -21.81 -31.17
CA LEU A 100 2.36 -22.91 -32.00
C LEU A 100 1.45 -22.36 -33.11
N PRO A 101 1.81 -22.47 -34.40
CA PRO A 101 1.12 -21.74 -35.46
C PRO A 101 -0.29 -22.23 -35.76
N ASN A 102 -0.52 -23.55 -35.74
CA ASN A 102 -1.81 -24.17 -36.09
C ASN A 102 -2.09 -25.39 -35.21
N PRO A 103 -2.26 -25.23 -33.88
CA PRO A 103 -2.55 -26.36 -33.02
C PRO A 103 -4.00 -26.82 -33.19
N ASP A 104 -4.27 -28.08 -32.83
CA ASP A 104 -5.62 -28.63 -32.83
C ASP A 104 -6.54 -27.88 -31.83
N ASN A 105 -7.85 -28.08 -31.96
CA ASN A 105 -8.82 -27.40 -31.07
C ASN A 105 -8.76 -27.90 -29.62
N ARG A 106 -8.22 -29.09 -29.38
CA ARG A 106 -8.00 -29.71 -28.05
C ARG A 106 -6.79 -30.61 -28.13
N PHE A 107 -5.86 -30.43 -27.20
CA PHE A 107 -4.61 -31.18 -27.15
C PHE A 107 -3.98 -31.08 -25.77
N ILE A 108 -3.03 -31.98 -25.50
CA ILE A 108 -2.14 -31.88 -24.35
C ILE A 108 -0.84 -31.24 -24.83
N LEU A 109 -0.47 -30.11 -24.21
CA LEU A 109 0.83 -29.48 -24.42
C LEU A 109 1.74 -29.80 -23.24
N GLU A 110 2.96 -30.22 -23.51
CA GLU A 110 3.99 -30.43 -22.50
C GLU A 110 5.23 -29.60 -22.84
N THR A 111 5.87 -29.03 -21.82
CA THR A 111 7.13 -28.30 -21.96
C THR A 111 8.05 -28.65 -20.80
N GLU A 112 9.36 -28.72 -21.08
CA GLU A 112 10.38 -28.83 -20.04
C GLU A 112 11.33 -27.64 -20.12
N VAL A 113 11.51 -26.94 -19.00
CA VAL A 113 12.39 -25.77 -18.89
C VAL A 113 13.31 -25.87 -17.67
N GLU A 114 14.39 -25.10 -17.69
CA GLU A 114 15.32 -24.94 -16.56
C GLU A 114 15.41 -23.46 -16.16
N LEU A 115 15.45 -23.24 -14.84
CA LEU A 115 15.48 -21.94 -14.17
C LEU A 115 16.71 -21.86 -13.26
N ALA A 116 17.14 -20.63 -12.93
CA ALA A 116 18.24 -20.35 -11.98
C ALA A 116 17.78 -19.44 -10.80
N PRO A 117 16.97 -19.96 -9.85
CA PRO A 117 16.35 -19.16 -8.79
C PRO A 117 17.34 -18.43 -7.87
N GLU A 118 18.55 -18.96 -7.71
CA GLU A 118 19.63 -18.40 -6.88
C GLU A 118 20.22 -17.10 -7.42
N THR A 119 20.06 -16.85 -8.72
CA THR A 119 20.51 -15.60 -9.37
C THR A 119 19.38 -14.60 -9.59
N ASN A 120 18.13 -14.98 -9.27
CA ASN A 120 16.96 -14.15 -9.45
C ASN A 120 16.84 -13.10 -8.33
N THR A 121 17.56 -11.99 -8.46
CA THR A 121 17.50 -10.86 -7.51
C THR A 121 16.30 -9.94 -7.71
N ALA A 122 15.53 -10.14 -8.79
CA ALA A 122 14.32 -9.37 -9.07
C ALA A 122 13.16 -9.78 -8.15
N LEU A 123 13.23 -10.99 -7.56
CA LEU A 123 12.22 -11.55 -6.65
C LEU A 123 10.84 -11.70 -7.31
N GLU A 124 10.83 -12.12 -8.58
CA GLU A 124 9.64 -12.35 -9.41
C GLU A 124 9.79 -13.70 -10.14
N GLY A 125 8.74 -14.51 -10.19
CA GLY A 125 8.82 -15.93 -10.54
C GLY A 125 9.32 -16.77 -9.35
N LEU A 126 10.13 -17.80 -9.61
CA LEU A 126 10.79 -18.61 -8.57
C LEU A 126 12.16 -18.01 -8.22
N TYR A 127 12.41 -17.78 -6.93
CA TYR A 127 13.67 -17.22 -6.44
C TYR A 127 14.07 -17.81 -5.07
N ARG A 128 15.21 -17.38 -4.54
CA ARG A 128 15.67 -17.76 -3.18
C ARG A 128 15.61 -16.58 -2.21
N SER A 129 15.08 -16.84 -1.01
CA SER A 129 15.09 -15.95 0.16
C SER A 129 15.72 -16.69 1.33
N ASN A 130 16.87 -16.23 1.85
CA ASN A 130 17.63 -16.89 2.93
C ASN A 130 17.84 -18.41 2.74
N GLY A 131 17.99 -18.86 1.50
CA GLY A 131 18.25 -20.26 1.19
C GLY A 131 17.02 -21.12 0.94
N MET A 132 15.82 -20.67 1.33
CA MET A 132 14.51 -21.22 0.95
C MET A 132 14.15 -20.83 -0.50
N PHE A 133 13.38 -21.68 -1.18
CA PHE A 133 12.70 -21.32 -2.43
C PHE A 133 11.32 -20.75 -2.13
N CYS A 134 10.97 -19.66 -2.80
CA CYS A 134 9.63 -19.09 -2.78
C CYS A 134 9.30 -18.44 -4.12
N THR A 135 8.02 -18.14 -4.32
CA THR A 135 7.52 -17.56 -5.58
C THR A 135 6.83 -16.22 -5.37
N GLN A 136 6.86 -15.38 -6.39
CA GLN A 136 5.97 -14.22 -6.55
C GLN A 136 5.50 -14.18 -8.00
N CYS A 137 4.22 -14.42 -8.25
CA CYS A 137 3.68 -14.56 -9.61
C CYS A 137 2.83 -13.37 -10.04
N GLU A 138 2.33 -12.55 -9.12
CA GLU A 138 1.60 -11.34 -9.46
C GLU A 138 2.56 -10.18 -9.80
N ALA A 139 2.34 -9.44 -10.90
CA ALA A 139 1.26 -9.60 -11.89
C ALA A 139 1.58 -10.62 -13.00
N GLU A 140 2.84 -10.66 -13.46
CA GLU A 140 3.25 -11.39 -14.66
C GLU A 140 4.52 -12.21 -14.38
N GLY A 141 4.62 -12.79 -13.18
CA GLY A 141 5.79 -13.55 -12.74
C GLY A 141 5.74 -15.04 -13.10
N PHE A 142 4.56 -15.61 -13.41
CA PHE A 142 4.46 -17.04 -13.70
C PHE A 142 5.15 -17.42 -15.03
N ARG A 143 5.19 -16.50 -16.02
CA ARG A 143 6.00 -16.67 -17.24
C ARG A 143 7.51 -16.80 -16.98
N LYS A 144 8.01 -16.44 -15.79
CA LYS A 144 9.40 -16.67 -15.38
C LYS A 144 9.63 -18.06 -14.78
N ILE A 145 8.59 -18.90 -14.78
CA ILE A 145 8.62 -20.27 -14.25
C ILE A 145 8.45 -21.30 -15.37
N THR A 146 7.50 -21.06 -16.28
CA THR A 146 7.22 -21.93 -17.44
C THR A 146 6.52 -21.14 -18.53
N TRP A 147 6.49 -21.66 -19.76
CA TRP A 147 5.65 -21.14 -20.84
C TRP A 147 4.16 -21.23 -20.46
N PHE A 148 3.43 -20.12 -20.52
CA PHE A 148 2.01 -20.08 -20.14
C PHE A 148 1.22 -18.97 -20.86
N ILE A 149 -0.12 -19.01 -20.84
CA ILE A 149 -0.95 -17.87 -21.26
C ILE A 149 -1.11 -16.96 -20.03
N ASP A 150 -0.11 -16.11 -19.75
CA ASP A 150 0.08 -15.46 -18.44
C ASP A 150 -0.77 -14.20 -18.29
N ARG A 151 -2.10 -14.41 -18.18
CA ARG A 151 -3.14 -13.39 -18.03
C ARG A 151 -4.28 -13.90 -17.12
N PRO A 152 -4.96 -13.02 -16.37
CA PRO A 152 -5.80 -13.44 -15.24
C PRO A 152 -7.19 -14.00 -15.63
N ASP A 153 -7.64 -13.83 -16.88
CA ASP A 153 -8.85 -14.48 -17.41
C ASP A 153 -8.63 -15.91 -17.95
N VAL A 154 -7.40 -16.44 -17.85
CA VAL A 154 -7.12 -17.87 -18.07
C VAL A 154 -7.01 -18.56 -16.73
N MET A 155 -8.11 -19.19 -16.30
CA MET A 155 -8.18 -19.91 -15.02
C MET A 155 -8.13 -21.42 -15.25
N ALA A 156 -7.30 -22.11 -14.47
CA ALA A 156 -7.11 -23.56 -14.56
C ALA A 156 -7.06 -24.20 -13.17
N ALA A 157 -7.43 -25.48 -13.06
CA ALA A 157 -7.10 -26.28 -11.88
C ALA A 157 -5.62 -26.69 -11.91
N PHE A 158 -4.97 -26.77 -10.75
CA PHE A 158 -3.53 -27.06 -10.65
C PHE A 158 -3.27 -28.28 -9.79
N THR A 159 -2.46 -29.19 -10.32
CA THR A 159 -1.82 -30.26 -9.56
C THR A 159 -0.31 -30.06 -9.62
N VAL A 160 0.34 -29.97 -8.46
CA VAL A 160 1.75 -29.58 -8.35
C VAL A 160 2.52 -30.63 -7.57
N ARG A 161 3.55 -31.19 -8.20
CA ARG A 161 4.52 -32.09 -7.57
C ARG A 161 5.83 -31.35 -7.37
N ILE A 162 6.34 -31.37 -6.15
CA ILE A 162 7.63 -30.76 -5.79
C ILE A 162 8.57 -31.88 -5.34
N GLU A 163 9.78 -31.89 -5.88
CA GLU A 163 10.86 -32.79 -5.48
C GLU A 163 12.09 -31.98 -5.06
N ALA A 164 12.63 -32.27 -3.88
CA ALA A 164 13.77 -31.54 -3.32
C ALA A 164 14.66 -32.45 -2.45
N ASP A 165 15.81 -31.93 -2.05
CA ASP A 165 16.65 -32.55 -1.00
C ASP A 165 15.90 -32.52 0.34
N LYS A 166 15.77 -33.69 1.00
CA LYS A 166 14.95 -33.83 2.21
C LYS A 166 15.57 -33.15 3.44
N THR A 167 16.90 -33.00 3.46
CA THR A 167 17.59 -32.41 4.61
C THR A 167 17.59 -30.89 4.54
N GLN A 168 17.79 -30.33 3.34
CA GLN A 168 17.80 -28.88 3.13
C GLN A 168 16.39 -28.29 3.01
N TYR A 169 15.42 -29.08 2.52
CA TYR A 169 14.06 -28.61 2.23
C TYR A 169 13.01 -29.57 2.79
N PRO A 170 12.98 -29.85 4.11
CA PRO A 170 12.04 -30.81 4.70
C PRO A 170 10.56 -30.42 4.54
N VAL A 171 10.26 -29.14 4.28
CA VAL A 171 8.90 -28.63 4.05
C VAL A 171 8.74 -28.25 2.57
N LEU A 172 7.76 -28.87 1.89
CA LEU A 172 7.39 -28.60 0.50
C LEU A 172 5.90 -28.23 0.40
N LEU A 173 5.60 -26.98 0.04
CA LEU A 173 4.25 -26.43 0.01
C LEU A 173 3.90 -25.90 -1.39
N SER A 174 2.64 -26.09 -1.78
CA SER A 174 1.99 -25.45 -2.93
C SER A 174 0.52 -25.16 -2.58
N ASN A 175 -0.21 -24.49 -3.48
CA ASN A 175 -1.64 -24.22 -3.32
C ASN A 175 -2.49 -25.48 -3.12
N GLY A 176 -3.64 -25.32 -2.49
CA GLY A 176 -4.66 -26.37 -2.38
C GLY A 176 -4.43 -27.34 -1.22
N ASN A 177 -4.84 -28.59 -1.41
CA ASN A 177 -4.79 -29.63 -0.39
C ASN A 177 -3.60 -30.60 -0.63
N PRO A 178 -2.97 -31.11 0.45
CA PRO A 178 -1.93 -32.13 0.33
C PRO A 178 -2.53 -33.47 -0.10
N MET A 179 -1.95 -34.11 -1.12
CA MET A 179 -2.46 -35.35 -1.72
C MET A 179 -1.56 -36.56 -1.47
N ASP A 180 -0.28 -36.45 -1.78
CA ASP A 180 0.69 -37.54 -1.67
C ASP A 180 2.06 -36.99 -1.26
N ALA A 181 2.85 -37.79 -0.57
CA ALA A 181 4.21 -37.44 -0.18
C ALA A 181 5.04 -38.70 0.07
N GLY A 182 6.33 -38.65 -0.20
CA GLY A 182 7.18 -39.82 0.00
C GLY A 182 8.66 -39.55 -0.23
N ASP A 183 9.47 -40.55 0.13
CA ASP A 183 10.91 -40.52 -0.07
C ASP A 183 11.29 -40.92 -1.50
N LEU A 184 12.36 -40.31 -1.99
CA LEU A 184 13.01 -40.62 -3.27
C LEU A 184 14.44 -41.14 -3.01
N PRO A 185 15.08 -41.78 -4.00
CA PRO A 185 16.50 -42.10 -3.93
C PRO A 185 17.38 -40.87 -3.65
N ASP A 186 18.62 -41.13 -3.25
CA ASP A 186 19.67 -40.11 -3.06
C ASP A 186 19.34 -39.01 -2.04
N GLY A 187 18.53 -39.34 -1.02
CA GLY A 187 18.21 -38.40 0.08
C GLY A 187 17.18 -37.32 -0.28
N ARG A 188 16.47 -37.48 -1.39
CA ARG A 188 15.40 -36.58 -1.83
C ARG A 188 14.03 -37.06 -1.33
N HIS A 189 13.03 -36.20 -1.45
CA HIS A 189 11.63 -36.53 -1.18
C HIS A 189 10.70 -35.72 -2.08
N PHE A 190 9.40 -35.99 -2.03
CA PHE A 190 8.40 -35.24 -2.77
C PHE A 190 7.14 -34.95 -1.96
N ALA A 191 6.42 -33.93 -2.40
CA ALA A 191 5.03 -33.65 -2.01
C ALA A 191 4.20 -33.32 -3.26
N VAL A 192 2.94 -33.78 -3.28
CA VAL A 192 1.94 -33.51 -4.32
C VAL A 192 0.79 -32.75 -3.70
N TRP A 193 0.43 -31.63 -4.33
CA TRP A 193 -0.64 -30.73 -3.94
C TRP A 193 -1.68 -30.63 -5.05
N ASP A 194 -2.95 -30.57 -4.68
CA ASP A 194 -4.08 -30.43 -5.61
C ASP A 194 -4.96 -29.27 -5.17
N ASP A 195 -5.09 -28.27 -6.05
CA ASP A 195 -6.04 -27.17 -5.87
C ASP A 195 -7.24 -27.37 -6.80
N PRO A 196 -8.41 -27.73 -6.25
CA PRO A 196 -9.59 -28.05 -7.04
C PRO A 196 -10.27 -26.80 -7.61
N PHE A 197 -9.90 -25.60 -7.17
CA PHE A 197 -10.51 -24.37 -7.64
C PHE A 197 -9.73 -23.83 -8.86
N PRO A 198 -10.39 -23.63 -10.02
CA PRO A 198 -9.77 -22.95 -11.13
C PRO A 198 -9.29 -21.55 -10.70
N LYS A 199 -8.01 -21.27 -10.95
CA LYS A 199 -7.39 -19.98 -10.63
C LYS A 199 -6.51 -19.50 -11.76
N PRO A 200 -6.31 -18.18 -11.90
CA PRO A 200 -5.26 -17.64 -12.75
C PRO A 200 -3.86 -17.97 -12.22
N CYS A 201 -2.88 -18.00 -13.12
CA CYS A 201 -1.49 -18.34 -12.81
C CYS A 201 -0.80 -17.37 -11.84
N TYR A 202 -1.26 -16.12 -11.72
CA TYR A 202 -0.69 -15.18 -10.75
C TYR A 202 -0.89 -15.62 -9.29
N LEU A 203 -1.88 -16.48 -9.03
CA LEU A 203 -2.17 -17.05 -7.70
C LEU A 203 -1.41 -18.35 -7.42
N PHE A 204 -0.53 -18.78 -8.31
CA PHE A 204 0.34 -19.92 -8.08
C PHE A 204 1.40 -19.59 -7.02
N ALA A 205 1.56 -20.49 -6.05
CA ALA A 205 2.65 -20.44 -5.08
C ALA A 205 3.36 -21.77 -4.92
N LEU A 206 4.67 -21.68 -4.70
CA LEU A 206 5.53 -22.78 -4.27
C LEU A 206 6.49 -22.28 -3.20
N VAL A 207 6.62 -23.05 -2.11
CA VAL A 207 7.62 -22.84 -1.07
C VAL A 207 8.36 -24.15 -0.77
N ALA A 208 9.68 -24.09 -0.65
CA ALA A 208 10.50 -25.21 -0.18
C ALA A 208 11.63 -24.71 0.74
N GLY A 209 11.69 -25.22 1.97
CA GLY A 209 12.61 -24.71 2.99
C GLY A 209 12.70 -25.60 4.23
N ASP A 210 13.68 -25.29 5.09
CA ASP A 210 13.72 -25.75 6.47
C ASP A 210 12.90 -24.78 7.32
N LEU A 211 11.65 -25.15 7.59
CA LEU A 211 10.65 -24.28 8.20
C LEU A 211 9.97 -24.99 9.36
N ASP A 212 9.84 -24.28 10.47
CA ASP A 212 8.93 -24.64 11.54
C ASP A 212 7.57 -23.96 11.33
N HIS A 213 6.58 -24.32 12.15
CA HIS A 213 5.29 -23.65 12.12
C HIS A 213 4.60 -23.63 13.48
N VAL A 214 3.79 -22.59 13.70
CA VAL A 214 2.69 -22.64 14.66
C VAL A 214 1.44 -23.17 13.96
N GLU A 215 0.66 -23.99 14.66
CA GLU A 215 -0.56 -24.60 14.15
C GLU A 215 -1.77 -24.17 14.98
N GLY A 216 -2.86 -23.85 14.29
CA GLY A 216 -4.16 -23.61 14.88
C GLY A 216 -5.27 -24.18 14.02
N TYR A 217 -6.50 -23.98 14.46
CA TYR A 217 -7.69 -24.42 13.75
C TYR A 217 -8.75 -23.32 13.76
N HIS A 218 -9.59 -23.32 12.73
CA HIS A 218 -10.82 -22.56 12.67
C HIS A 218 -11.97 -23.48 12.28
N THR A 219 -13.12 -23.37 12.96
CA THR A 219 -14.32 -24.12 12.59
C THR A 219 -15.31 -23.16 11.97
N THR A 220 -15.60 -23.35 10.68
CA THR A 220 -16.53 -22.49 9.96
C THR A 220 -17.98 -22.71 10.44
N PRO A 221 -18.91 -21.79 10.17
CA PRO A 221 -20.33 -21.93 10.51
C PRO A 221 -20.98 -23.21 9.95
N SER A 222 -20.56 -23.69 8.76
CA SER A 222 -21.02 -24.95 8.18
C SER A 222 -20.43 -26.21 8.84
N GLY A 223 -19.47 -26.05 9.75
CA GLY A 223 -18.82 -27.13 10.51
C GLY A 223 -17.52 -27.67 9.88
N ARG A 224 -16.99 -27.03 8.83
CA ARG A 224 -15.67 -27.38 8.29
C ARG A 224 -14.59 -27.00 9.30
N SER A 225 -13.68 -27.92 9.60
CA SER A 225 -12.47 -27.61 10.37
C SER A 225 -11.32 -27.31 9.41
N VAL A 226 -10.87 -26.06 9.41
CA VAL A 226 -9.75 -25.58 8.59
C VAL A 226 -8.50 -25.59 9.45
N ARG A 227 -7.44 -26.25 8.98
CA ARG A 227 -6.15 -26.26 9.65
C ARG A 227 -5.31 -25.05 9.22
N LEU A 228 -4.88 -24.25 10.18
CA LEU A 228 -4.13 -23.01 9.96
C LEU A 228 -2.67 -23.24 10.33
N ARG A 229 -1.75 -22.85 9.45
CA ARG A 229 -0.30 -22.94 9.74
C ARG A 229 0.42 -21.67 9.32
N ILE A 230 1.19 -21.12 10.24
CA ILE A 230 2.10 -20.00 9.97
C ILE A 230 3.52 -20.56 10.00
N TYR A 231 4.17 -20.62 8.84
CA TYR A 231 5.52 -21.14 8.66
C TYR A 231 6.56 -20.02 8.69
N THR A 232 7.69 -20.29 9.33
CA THR A 232 8.86 -19.40 9.36
C THR A 232 10.12 -20.20 9.69
N GLU A 233 11.28 -19.53 9.67
CA GLU A 233 12.54 -20.08 10.19
C GLU A 233 12.42 -20.34 11.71
N ALA A 234 13.06 -21.39 12.22
CA ALA A 234 12.86 -21.88 13.60
C ALA A 234 13.06 -20.81 14.69
N GLU A 235 14.02 -19.91 14.50
CA GLU A 235 14.32 -18.81 15.41
C GLU A 235 13.20 -17.77 15.58
N ASN A 236 12.19 -17.75 14.68
CA ASN A 236 11.13 -16.75 14.66
C ASN A 236 9.77 -17.26 15.17
N ILE A 237 9.68 -18.53 15.57
CA ILE A 237 8.41 -19.20 15.87
C ILE A 237 7.65 -18.56 17.05
N ASP A 238 8.36 -18.03 18.03
CA ASP A 238 7.79 -17.32 19.18
C ASP A 238 7.09 -15.99 18.81
N ARG A 239 7.21 -15.54 17.55
CA ARG A 239 6.66 -14.28 17.04
C ARG A 239 5.45 -14.46 16.13
N CYS A 240 5.01 -15.70 15.86
CA CYS A 240 3.91 -15.98 14.93
C CYS A 240 2.52 -15.97 15.58
N ASP A 241 2.45 -15.98 16.91
CA ASP A 241 1.20 -16.08 17.68
C ASP A 241 0.17 -15.00 17.33
N HIS A 242 0.64 -13.76 17.09
CA HIS A 242 -0.26 -12.67 16.72
C HIS A 242 -0.86 -12.87 15.32
N ALA A 243 -0.05 -13.27 14.35
CA ALA A 243 -0.52 -13.56 12.98
C ALA A 243 -1.56 -14.69 12.95
N LEU A 244 -1.35 -15.77 13.72
CA LEU A 244 -2.31 -16.86 13.82
C LEU A 244 -3.66 -16.39 14.38
N ARG A 245 -3.64 -15.58 15.45
CA ARG A 245 -4.87 -15.01 16.02
C ARG A 245 -5.54 -14.03 15.07
N SER A 246 -4.78 -13.18 14.38
CA SER A 246 -5.32 -12.25 13.38
C SER A 246 -6.00 -12.98 12.22
N LEU A 247 -5.44 -14.11 11.77
CA LEU A 247 -6.07 -14.96 10.76
C LEU A 247 -7.40 -15.51 11.25
N GLN A 248 -7.46 -16.06 12.47
CA GLN A 248 -8.71 -16.54 13.06
C GLN A 248 -9.77 -15.43 13.18
N LYS A 249 -9.39 -14.24 13.64
CA LYS A 249 -10.29 -13.08 13.70
C LYS A 249 -10.80 -12.67 12.31
N ALA A 250 -9.93 -12.66 11.30
CA ALA A 250 -10.31 -12.33 9.93
C ALA A 250 -11.31 -13.35 9.36
N MET A 251 -11.09 -14.65 9.62
CA MET A 251 -12.03 -15.71 9.25
C MET A 251 -13.41 -15.49 9.89
N THR A 252 -13.47 -15.31 11.21
CA THR A 252 -14.72 -15.03 11.91
C THR A 252 -15.40 -13.75 11.40
N TRP A 253 -14.64 -12.69 11.18
CA TRP A 253 -15.21 -11.41 10.75
C TRP A 253 -15.83 -11.51 9.35
N ASP A 254 -15.19 -12.19 8.39
CA ASP A 254 -15.73 -12.35 7.04
C ASP A 254 -16.97 -13.24 7.00
N GLU A 255 -17.03 -14.24 7.88
CA GLU A 255 -18.21 -15.09 8.10
C GLU A 255 -19.39 -14.27 8.63
N GLU A 256 -19.16 -13.40 9.62
CA GLU A 256 -20.20 -12.55 10.21
C GLU A 256 -20.65 -11.43 9.26
N HIS A 257 -19.70 -10.75 8.60
CA HIS A 257 -19.97 -9.52 7.84
C HIS A 257 -20.32 -9.76 6.38
N TYR A 258 -19.86 -10.85 5.77
CA TYR A 258 -20.12 -11.19 4.36
C TYR A 258 -20.60 -12.64 4.15
N GLY A 259 -20.72 -13.45 5.21
CA GLY A 259 -21.13 -14.85 5.08
C GLY A 259 -20.13 -15.68 4.25
N ARG A 260 -18.85 -15.33 4.30
CA ARG A 260 -17.80 -15.91 3.48
C ARG A 260 -16.93 -16.85 4.32
N GLU A 261 -17.13 -18.15 4.14
CA GLU A 261 -16.29 -19.18 4.77
C GLU A 261 -15.04 -19.46 3.94
N CYS A 262 -13.98 -19.96 4.60
CA CYS A 262 -12.85 -20.56 3.90
C CYS A 262 -13.28 -21.85 3.18
N ASP A 263 -12.80 -22.02 1.96
CA ASP A 263 -13.23 -23.06 1.02
C ASP A 263 -12.23 -24.21 0.86
N LEU A 264 -11.11 -24.15 1.58
CA LEU A 264 -10.05 -25.17 1.62
C LEU A 264 -9.97 -25.85 3.00
N ASP A 265 -9.26 -26.99 3.06
CA ASP A 265 -9.07 -27.74 4.32
C ASP A 265 -7.83 -27.28 5.09
N VAL A 266 -6.91 -26.60 4.40
CA VAL A 266 -5.72 -25.99 4.97
C VAL A 266 -5.60 -24.54 4.52
N TYR A 267 -5.09 -23.69 5.40
CA TYR A 267 -4.70 -22.32 5.08
C TYR A 267 -3.29 -22.07 5.62
N ASN A 268 -2.33 -21.97 4.71
CA ASN A 268 -0.92 -21.80 5.05
C ASN A 268 -0.48 -20.35 4.80
N ILE A 269 0.31 -19.81 5.71
CA ILE A 269 1.02 -18.53 5.56
C ILE A 269 2.51 -18.81 5.72
N VAL A 270 3.35 -18.27 4.84
CA VAL A 270 4.82 -18.39 4.94
C VAL A 270 5.42 -17.00 5.07
N ALA A 271 6.19 -16.76 6.13
CA ALA A 271 6.96 -15.54 6.32
C ALA A 271 8.33 -15.63 5.63
N VAL A 272 8.64 -14.68 4.74
CA VAL A 272 9.90 -14.61 3.99
C VAL A 272 10.58 -13.25 4.18
N ASN A 273 11.91 -13.23 4.25
CA ASN A 273 12.68 -12.00 4.53
C ASN A 273 12.92 -11.14 3.27
N ASP A 274 13.02 -11.77 2.10
CA ASP A 274 13.23 -11.08 0.82
C ASP A 274 11.91 -11.03 0.02
N PHE A 275 11.16 -9.93 0.13
CA PHE A 275 9.89 -9.75 -0.58
C PHE A 275 9.68 -8.32 -1.08
N ASN A 276 9.38 -8.16 -2.38
CA ASN A 276 9.11 -6.85 -2.99
C ASN A 276 7.83 -6.21 -2.47
N MET A 277 6.78 -7.01 -2.27
CA MET A 277 5.46 -6.56 -1.82
C MET A 277 5.33 -6.65 -0.29
N GLY A 278 4.13 -6.39 0.23
CA GLY A 278 3.81 -6.60 1.64
C GLY A 278 3.51 -8.06 1.90
N ALA A 279 2.50 -8.60 1.22
CA ALA A 279 2.15 -10.00 1.18
C ALA A 279 1.51 -10.33 -0.18
N MET A 280 1.07 -11.58 -0.35
CA MET A 280 0.47 -12.09 -1.58
C MET A 280 -0.57 -13.17 -1.27
N GLU A 281 -1.74 -13.06 -1.87
CA GLU A 281 -2.96 -13.81 -1.57
C GLU A 281 -3.02 -15.21 -2.21
N ASN A 282 -1.87 -15.83 -2.53
CA ASN A 282 -1.85 -17.08 -3.30
C ASN A 282 -2.77 -18.14 -2.65
N LYS A 283 -3.68 -18.72 -3.44
CA LYS A 283 -4.80 -19.53 -2.94
C LYS A 283 -4.35 -20.63 -1.96
N GLY A 284 -4.66 -20.46 -0.68
CA GLY A 284 -4.35 -21.41 0.40
C GLY A 284 -2.87 -21.49 0.85
N LEU A 285 -1.98 -20.69 0.25
CA LEU A 285 -0.55 -20.63 0.58
C LEU A 285 -0.05 -19.18 0.41
N ASN A 286 -0.47 -18.31 1.31
CA ASN A 286 -0.07 -16.91 1.21
C ASN A 286 1.41 -16.75 1.57
N ILE A 287 2.10 -15.87 0.86
CA ILE A 287 3.52 -15.57 1.10
C ILE A 287 3.61 -14.13 1.58
N PHE A 288 4.17 -13.95 2.77
CA PHE A 288 4.24 -12.66 3.45
C PHE A 288 5.67 -12.21 3.60
N ASN A 289 5.92 -10.92 3.44
CA ASN A 289 7.11 -10.31 4.01
C ASN A 289 7.07 -10.52 5.54
N ALA A 290 8.16 -11.00 6.13
CA ALA A 290 8.24 -11.32 7.56
C ALA A 290 7.84 -10.15 8.47
N LYS A 291 8.03 -8.90 8.00
CA LYS A 291 7.54 -7.68 8.67
C LYS A 291 6.04 -7.70 9.00
N PHE A 292 5.22 -8.37 8.19
CA PHE A 292 3.76 -8.44 8.35
C PHE A 292 3.29 -9.78 8.96
N VAL A 293 4.20 -10.52 9.61
CA VAL A 293 3.87 -11.76 10.35
C VAL A 293 4.47 -11.74 11.74
N LEU A 294 5.75 -11.41 11.86
CA LEU A 294 6.52 -11.59 13.09
C LEU A 294 6.28 -10.43 14.06
N ALA A 295 5.63 -10.70 15.19
CA ALA A 295 5.38 -9.71 16.22
C ALA A 295 5.40 -10.31 17.64
N ASN A 296 6.27 -9.76 18.49
CA ASN A 296 6.25 -9.92 19.94
C ASN A 296 6.49 -8.55 20.63
N PRO A 297 6.16 -8.38 21.93
CA PRO A 297 6.26 -7.08 22.60
C PRO A 297 7.64 -6.45 22.60
N GLU A 298 8.68 -7.29 22.57
CA GLU A 298 10.08 -6.87 22.62
C GLU A 298 10.60 -6.37 21.27
N SER A 299 10.07 -6.87 20.14
CA SER A 299 10.60 -6.58 18.79
C SER A 299 9.65 -5.76 17.90
N ALA A 300 8.35 -5.76 18.20
CA ALA A 300 7.31 -5.13 17.37
C ALA A 300 6.60 -4.00 18.11
N THR A 301 6.43 -2.87 17.42
CA THR A 301 5.66 -1.72 17.90
C THR A 301 4.16 -1.96 17.71
N ASP A 302 3.33 -1.16 18.37
CA ASP A 302 1.87 -1.16 18.16
C ASP A 302 1.47 -0.98 16.69
N ALA A 303 2.21 -0.14 15.96
CA ALA A 303 1.99 0.05 14.53
C ALA A 303 2.31 -1.22 13.73
N ASP A 304 3.31 -2.01 14.15
CA ASP A 304 3.59 -3.31 13.52
C ASP A 304 2.50 -4.33 13.85
N TYR A 305 2.03 -4.40 15.10
CA TYR A 305 0.91 -5.27 15.48
C TYR A 305 -0.37 -4.97 14.69
N LEU A 306 -0.72 -3.69 14.54
CA LEU A 306 -1.85 -3.25 13.72
C LEU A 306 -1.63 -3.60 12.23
N ALA A 307 -0.42 -3.42 11.72
CA ALA A 307 -0.10 -3.73 10.33
C ALA A 307 -0.14 -5.24 10.05
N VAL A 308 0.36 -6.08 10.97
CA VAL A 308 0.23 -7.55 10.89
C VAL A 308 -1.25 -7.93 10.86
N GLU A 309 -2.06 -7.38 11.78
CA GLU A 309 -3.49 -7.71 11.84
C GLU A 309 -4.24 -7.28 10.56
N ALA A 310 -3.96 -6.08 10.05
CA ALA A 310 -4.58 -5.56 8.83
C ALA A 310 -4.17 -6.36 7.57
N VAL A 311 -2.87 -6.63 7.38
CA VAL A 311 -2.39 -7.32 6.18
C VAL A 311 -2.78 -8.81 6.21
N ILE A 312 -2.75 -9.48 7.37
CA ILE A 312 -3.26 -10.85 7.49
C ILE A 312 -4.73 -10.93 7.06
N ALA A 313 -5.55 -9.97 7.51
CA ALA A 313 -6.95 -9.90 7.13
C ALA A 313 -7.13 -9.58 5.64
N HIS A 314 -6.37 -8.64 5.10
CA HIS A 314 -6.37 -8.27 3.68
C HIS A 314 -6.16 -9.51 2.79
N GLU A 315 -5.08 -10.26 3.01
CA GLU A 315 -4.78 -11.44 2.20
C GLU A 315 -5.80 -12.57 2.40
N TYR A 316 -6.37 -12.69 3.61
CA TYR A 316 -7.47 -13.63 3.84
C TYR A 316 -8.72 -13.25 3.04
N PHE A 317 -9.09 -11.97 3.05
CA PHE A 317 -10.28 -11.48 2.36
C PHE A 317 -10.21 -11.66 0.84
N HIS A 318 -9.00 -11.57 0.26
CA HIS A 318 -8.76 -11.91 -1.14
C HIS A 318 -9.15 -13.34 -1.52
N ASN A 319 -9.27 -14.27 -0.56
CA ASN A 319 -9.78 -15.62 -0.83
C ASN A 319 -11.12 -15.60 -1.60
N TRP A 320 -11.94 -14.58 -1.36
CA TRP A 320 -13.15 -14.29 -2.12
C TRP A 320 -12.99 -13.13 -3.11
N THR A 321 -12.47 -11.99 -2.65
CA THR A 321 -12.38 -10.74 -3.44
C THR A 321 -11.03 -10.60 -4.13
N GLY A 322 -10.70 -11.56 -5.00
CA GLY A 322 -9.43 -11.62 -5.73
C GLY A 322 -9.17 -13.02 -6.29
N ASN A 323 -9.52 -14.06 -5.51
CA ASN A 323 -9.26 -15.45 -5.87
C ASN A 323 -10.48 -16.16 -6.46
N ARG A 324 -11.55 -16.34 -5.67
CA ARG A 324 -12.80 -16.95 -6.17
C ARG A 324 -13.46 -16.10 -7.25
N ILE A 325 -13.35 -14.78 -7.12
CA ILE A 325 -13.73 -13.82 -8.14
C ILE A 325 -12.51 -12.99 -8.44
N THR A 326 -11.94 -13.17 -9.63
CA THR A 326 -10.66 -12.55 -10.01
C THR A 326 -10.84 -11.48 -11.08
N CYS A 327 -9.75 -10.85 -11.49
CA CYS A 327 -9.72 -9.80 -12.51
C CYS A 327 -9.74 -10.40 -13.92
N ARG A 328 -10.58 -9.88 -14.82
CA ARG A 328 -10.55 -10.25 -16.25
C ARG A 328 -9.24 -9.87 -16.93
N ASP A 329 -8.71 -8.71 -16.55
CA ASP A 329 -7.45 -8.17 -17.05
C ASP A 329 -6.88 -7.23 -15.99
N TRP A 330 -5.60 -6.89 -16.11
CA TRP A 330 -4.90 -6.11 -15.09
C TRP A 330 -5.38 -4.67 -14.94
N PHE A 331 -6.13 -4.12 -15.90
CA PHE A 331 -6.77 -2.81 -15.71
C PHE A 331 -7.88 -2.87 -14.65
N GLN A 332 -8.41 -4.06 -14.38
CA GLN A 332 -9.42 -4.28 -13.36
C GLN A 332 -8.82 -4.44 -11.95
N LEU A 333 -7.53 -4.16 -11.73
CA LEU A 333 -6.87 -4.39 -10.43
C LEU A 333 -7.64 -3.78 -9.24
N SER A 334 -8.19 -2.57 -9.40
CA SER A 334 -9.00 -1.91 -8.35
C SER A 334 -10.29 -2.67 -7.99
N LEU A 335 -10.75 -3.63 -8.82
CA LEU A 335 -11.86 -4.53 -8.46
C LEU A 335 -11.50 -5.34 -7.21
N LYS A 336 -10.34 -6.03 -7.23
CA LYS A 336 -9.89 -6.84 -6.10
C LYS A 336 -9.29 -5.96 -5.01
N GLU A 337 -8.44 -5.01 -5.39
CA GLU A 337 -7.70 -4.20 -4.42
C GLU A 337 -8.60 -3.20 -3.70
N GLY A 338 -9.39 -2.42 -4.44
CA GLY A 338 -10.26 -1.43 -3.83
C GLY A 338 -11.28 -2.06 -2.89
N PHE A 339 -11.87 -3.20 -3.27
CA PHE A 339 -12.83 -3.88 -2.40
C PHE A 339 -12.17 -4.57 -1.20
N THR A 340 -10.99 -5.18 -1.38
CA THR A 340 -10.28 -5.85 -0.29
C THR A 340 -9.69 -4.86 0.71
N VAL A 341 -9.13 -3.73 0.25
CA VAL A 341 -8.72 -2.62 1.13
C VAL A 341 -9.92 -2.07 1.92
N PHE A 342 -11.08 -1.89 1.27
CA PHE A 342 -12.29 -1.48 2.00
C PHE A 342 -12.68 -2.49 3.10
N ARG A 343 -12.55 -3.80 2.84
CA ARG A 343 -12.80 -4.88 3.80
C ARG A 343 -11.78 -4.86 4.95
N ASP A 344 -10.49 -4.71 4.68
CA ASP A 344 -9.46 -4.61 5.74
C ASP A 344 -9.59 -3.36 6.59
N GLN A 345 -9.99 -2.23 6.00
CA GLN A 345 -10.20 -0.98 6.72
C GLN A 345 -11.40 -1.11 7.66
N ALA A 346 -12.47 -1.78 7.20
CA ALA A 346 -13.64 -2.07 8.02
C ALA A 346 -13.30 -3.04 9.17
N PHE A 347 -12.59 -4.13 8.88
CA PHE A 347 -12.10 -5.07 9.89
C PHE A 347 -11.22 -4.39 10.93
N SER A 348 -10.21 -3.63 10.51
CA SER A 348 -9.29 -2.91 11.41
C SER A 348 -10.03 -1.89 12.28
N ALA A 349 -11.06 -1.24 11.73
CA ALA A 349 -11.91 -0.32 12.47
C ALA A 349 -12.78 -1.02 13.53
N ASP A 350 -13.18 -2.27 13.29
CA ASP A 350 -13.97 -3.08 14.23
C ASP A 350 -13.11 -3.73 15.32
N MET A 351 -11.87 -4.11 14.98
CA MET A 351 -10.90 -4.66 15.94
C MET A 351 -10.24 -3.57 16.80
N GLY A 352 -10.05 -2.38 16.24
CA GLY A 352 -9.30 -1.28 16.82
C GLY A 352 -10.13 -0.05 17.16
N ALA A 353 -9.52 1.12 17.02
CA ALA A 353 -10.17 2.41 17.24
C ALA A 353 -10.69 2.98 15.91
N ARG A 354 -11.98 2.78 15.62
CA ARG A 354 -12.64 3.19 14.35
C ARG A 354 -12.29 4.60 13.89
N GLU A 355 -12.37 5.59 14.76
CA GLU A 355 -12.09 6.99 14.39
C GLU A 355 -10.61 7.21 14.05
N ALA A 356 -9.70 6.64 14.82
CA ALA A 356 -8.27 6.74 14.56
C ALA A 356 -7.90 6.04 13.24
N LYS A 357 -8.42 4.83 13.00
CA LYS A 357 -8.24 4.12 11.72
C LYS A 357 -8.74 4.96 10.54
N ARG A 358 -9.91 5.58 10.66
CA ARG A 358 -10.41 6.45 9.59
C ARG A 358 -9.51 7.66 9.34
N ILE A 359 -8.98 8.28 10.41
CA ILE A 359 -8.01 9.38 10.30
C ILE A 359 -6.73 8.93 9.60
N GLU A 360 -6.21 7.75 9.94
CA GLU A 360 -5.00 7.18 9.32
C GLU A 360 -5.19 6.96 7.81
N ASP A 361 -6.31 6.35 7.40
CA ASP A 361 -6.63 6.11 5.99
C ASP A 361 -6.72 7.42 5.20
N VAL A 362 -7.40 8.42 5.77
CA VAL A 362 -7.55 9.73 5.11
C VAL A 362 -6.22 10.50 5.07
N ARG A 363 -5.38 10.38 6.11
CA ARG A 363 -4.04 10.98 6.11
C ARG A 363 -3.18 10.41 4.99
N LEU A 364 -3.22 9.09 4.78
CA LEU A 364 -2.52 8.41 3.68
C LEU A 364 -3.02 8.93 2.32
N LEU A 365 -4.35 8.99 2.13
CA LEU A 365 -4.95 9.54 0.91
C LEU A 365 -4.52 10.98 0.64
N ARG A 366 -4.64 11.88 1.62
CA ARG A 366 -4.33 13.30 1.43
C ARG A 366 -2.85 13.58 1.21
N SER A 367 -1.96 12.79 1.83
CA SER A 367 -0.51 13.01 1.79
C SER A 367 0.17 12.31 0.60
N HIS A 368 -0.39 11.18 0.13
CA HIS A 368 0.23 10.37 -0.92
C HIS A 368 -0.66 10.23 -2.15
N GLN A 369 -1.93 9.84 -1.98
CA GLN A 369 -2.82 9.60 -3.12
C GLN A 369 -3.17 10.89 -3.87
N PHE A 370 -3.52 11.97 -3.16
CA PHE A 370 -3.80 13.28 -3.78
C PHE A 370 -2.57 13.87 -4.47
N ALA A 371 -1.37 13.55 -3.97
CA ALA A 371 -0.12 13.93 -4.58
C ALA A 371 0.13 13.16 -5.90
N GLU A 372 -0.18 11.87 -5.93
CA GLU A 372 -0.13 11.02 -7.13
C GLU A 372 -1.15 11.44 -8.19
N ASP A 373 -2.41 11.68 -7.78
CA ASP A 373 -3.52 12.12 -8.65
C ASP A 373 -3.31 13.51 -9.28
N ALA A 374 -2.43 14.33 -8.69
CA ALA A 374 -2.03 15.63 -9.21
C ALA A 374 -0.68 15.59 -9.95
N GLY A 375 -0.02 14.43 -9.98
CA GLY A 375 1.31 14.23 -10.53
C GLY A 375 1.31 13.76 -11.99
N PRO A 376 2.50 13.58 -12.58
CA PRO A 376 2.65 13.06 -13.94
C PRO A 376 2.19 11.59 -14.07
N MET A 377 2.12 10.87 -12.96
CA MET A 377 1.65 9.48 -12.90
C MET A 377 0.15 9.37 -12.61
N ALA A 378 -0.61 10.46 -12.65
CA ALA A 378 -2.04 10.42 -12.37
C ALA A 378 -2.77 9.48 -13.34
N HIS A 379 -3.57 8.58 -12.80
CA HIS A 379 -4.40 7.63 -13.54
C HIS A 379 -5.73 7.41 -12.79
N PRO A 380 -6.81 7.02 -13.47
CA PRO A 380 -8.02 6.57 -12.78
C PRO A 380 -7.77 5.28 -11.99
N VAL A 381 -8.70 4.90 -11.08
CA VAL A 381 -8.59 3.64 -10.33
C VAL A 381 -8.69 2.41 -11.26
N ARG A 382 -9.31 2.56 -12.44
CA ARG A 382 -9.21 1.63 -13.57
C ARG A 382 -8.42 2.29 -14.70
N PRO A 383 -7.09 2.10 -14.77
CA PRO A 383 -6.25 2.71 -15.80
C PRO A 383 -6.75 2.42 -17.22
N ASP A 384 -6.49 3.32 -18.16
CA ASP A 384 -6.79 3.11 -19.59
C ASP A 384 -5.60 2.52 -20.36
N SER A 385 -4.39 2.64 -19.80
CA SER A 385 -3.13 2.23 -20.40
C SER A 385 -1.99 2.07 -19.39
N TYR A 386 -1.04 1.19 -19.68
CA TYR A 386 0.22 1.03 -18.93
C TYR A 386 1.36 0.54 -19.83
N MET A 387 2.62 0.75 -19.42
CA MET A 387 3.79 0.11 -20.05
C MET A 387 4.29 -1.07 -19.21
N GLU A 388 4.35 -0.89 -17.89
CA GLU A 388 4.67 -1.93 -16.92
C GLU A 388 3.54 -2.02 -15.89
N ILE A 389 2.95 -3.20 -15.70
CA ILE A 389 1.80 -3.33 -14.79
C ILE A 389 2.22 -3.26 -13.33
N ASN A 390 3.43 -3.68 -12.98
CA ASN A 390 3.97 -3.57 -11.62
C ASN A 390 4.00 -2.10 -11.12
N ASN A 391 4.03 -1.14 -12.04
CA ASN A 391 3.92 0.29 -11.75
C ASN A 391 2.51 0.77 -11.33
N PHE A 392 1.47 -0.08 -11.42
CA PHE A 392 0.08 0.28 -11.10
C PHE A 392 -0.43 -0.31 -9.78
N TYR A 393 0.45 -0.95 -9.00
CA TYR A 393 0.23 -1.23 -7.58
C TYR A 393 0.42 0.06 -6.76
N THR A 394 -0.52 0.98 -6.92
CA THR A 394 -0.42 2.37 -6.44
C THR A 394 -1.45 2.68 -5.36
N VAL A 395 -1.21 3.77 -4.63
CA VAL A 395 -2.14 4.30 -3.63
C VAL A 395 -3.48 4.67 -4.29
N THR A 396 -3.48 5.04 -5.56
CA THR A 396 -4.71 5.28 -6.31
C THR A 396 -5.53 4.02 -6.55
N VAL A 397 -4.93 2.90 -6.98
CA VAL A 397 -5.67 1.64 -7.19
C VAL A 397 -6.20 1.06 -5.88
N TYR A 398 -5.38 1.12 -4.82
CA TYR A 398 -5.69 0.55 -3.51
C TYR A 398 -6.61 1.47 -2.70
N GLU A 399 -6.08 2.61 -2.23
CA GLU A 399 -6.74 3.45 -1.24
C GLU A 399 -7.88 4.28 -1.85
N LYS A 400 -7.67 4.92 -3.00
CA LYS A 400 -8.78 5.62 -3.68
C LYS A 400 -9.80 4.61 -4.21
N GLY A 401 -9.37 3.42 -4.64
CA GLY A 401 -10.27 2.31 -4.94
C GLY A 401 -11.20 1.96 -3.77
N ALA A 402 -10.65 1.84 -2.55
CA ALA A 402 -11.43 1.61 -1.33
C ALA A 402 -12.41 2.74 -1.03
N GLU A 403 -12.04 3.99 -1.28
CA GLU A 403 -12.95 5.13 -1.13
C GLU A 403 -14.09 5.11 -2.16
N VAL A 404 -13.85 4.62 -3.38
CA VAL A 404 -14.91 4.42 -4.38
C VAL A 404 -15.89 3.33 -3.94
N VAL A 405 -15.40 2.25 -3.32
CA VAL A 405 -16.28 1.24 -2.70
C VAL A 405 -17.03 1.82 -1.51
N ARG A 406 -16.36 2.57 -0.63
CA ARG A 406 -16.95 3.25 0.54
C ARG A 406 -18.04 4.23 0.14
N MET A 407 -17.87 4.98 -0.95
CA MET A 407 -18.90 5.87 -1.48
C MET A 407 -20.15 5.09 -1.93
N GLN A 408 -20.00 3.93 -2.58
CA GLN A 408 -21.14 3.07 -2.92
C GLN A 408 -21.82 2.55 -1.66
N ALA A 409 -21.06 2.09 -0.66
CA ALA A 409 -21.60 1.65 0.63
C ALA A 409 -22.38 2.78 1.35
N ASN A 410 -21.84 4.01 1.34
CA ASN A 410 -22.49 5.19 1.91
C ASN A 410 -23.79 5.58 1.18
N LEU A 411 -23.83 5.46 -0.15
CA LEU A 411 -25.00 5.74 -0.97
C LEU A 411 -26.10 4.70 -0.79
N LEU A 412 -25.73 3.42 -0.68
CA LEU A 412 -26.69 2.32 -0.54
C LEU A 412 -27.16 2.16 0.91
N GLY A 413 -26.32 2.53 1.89
CA GLY A 413 -26.50 2.15 3.28
C GLY A 413 -26.17 0.67 3.53
N PRO A 414 -26.03 0.26 4.80
CA PRO A 414 -25.48 -1.04 5.17
C PRO A 414 -26.29 -2.24 4.63
N GLU A 415 -27.62 -2.18 4.71
CA GLU A 415 -28.50 -3.29 4.30
C GLU A 415 -28.43 -3.57 2.79
N LEU A 416 -28.56 -2.52 1.96
CA LEU A 416 -28.52 -2.67 0.51
C LEU A 416 -27.11 -2.97 0.01
N PHE A 417 -26.08 -2.40 0.63
CA PHE A 417 -24.70 -2.73 0.29
C PHE A 417 -24.39 -4.20 0.58
N ARG A 418 -24.83 -4.73 1.73
CA ARG A 418 -24.68 -6.16 2.03
C ARG A 418 -25.37 -7.03 0.99
N LYS A 419 -26.64 -6.75 0.66
CA LYS A 419 -27.40 -7.46 -0.38
C LYS A 419 -26.70 -7.40 -1.75
N ALA A 420 -26.11 -6.26 -2.09
CA ALA A 420 -25.38 -6.09 -3.34
C ALA A 420 -24.09 -6.92 -3.38
N THR A 421 -23.36 -7.00 -2.27
CA THR A 421 -22.17 -7.85 -2.17
C THR A 421 -22.53 -9.34 -2.18
N ASP A 422 -23.64 -9.75 -1.55
CA ASP A 422 -24.14 -11.13 -1.66
C ASP A 422 -24.46 -11.47 -3.13
N LEU A 423 -25.14 -10.55 -3.85
CA LEU A 423 -25.42 -10.72 -5.28
C LEU A 423 -24.14 -10.80 -6.13
N TYR A 424 -23.12 -10.01 -5.82
CA TYR A 424 -21.82 -10.06 -6.51
C TYR A 424 -21.17 -11.44 -6.31
N PHE A 425 -21.15 -11.95 -5.07
CA PHE A 425 -20.62 -13.29 -4.80
C PHE A 425 -21.42 -14.37 -5.52
N ASP A 426 -22.75 -14.36 -5.43
CA ASP A 426 -23.60 -15.38 -6.04
C ASP A 426 -23.51 -15.41 -7.58
N ARG A 427 -23.30 -14.26 -8.21
CA ARG A 427 -23.28 -14.13 -9.67
C ARG A 427 -21.92 -14.45 -10.29
N HIS A 428 -20.83 -14.14 -9.59
CA HIS A 428 -19.50 -14.10 -10.18
C HIS A 428 -18.49 -15.06 -9.57
N ASP A 429 -18.89 -15.86 -8.58
CA ASP A 429 -18.06 -16.94 -8.05
C ASP A 429 -17.53 -17.88 -9.15
N GLY A 430 -16.21 -18.07 -9.19
CA GLY A 430 -15.49 -18.86 -10.21
C GLY A 430 -15.25 -18.12 -11.53
N HIS A 431 -15.42 -16.80 -11.58
CA HIS A 431 -15.25 -15.98 -12.80
C HIS A 431 -14.14 -14.92 -12.65
N ALA A 432 -13.53 -14.58 -13.79
CA ALA A 432 -12.70 -13.39 -13.96
C ALA A 432 -13.57 -12.24 -14.50
N VAL A 433 -13.72 -11.15 -13.74
CA VAL A 433 -14.73 -10.10 -14.00
C VAL A 433 -14.15 -8.69 -14.00
N THR A 434 -15.02 -7.69 -14.21
CA THR A 434 -14.64 -6.28 -14.34
C THR A 434 -15.19 -5.41 -13.21
N THR A 435 -14.67 -4.19 -13.07
CA THR A 435 -15.26 -3.20 -12.15
C THR A 435 -16.70 -2.84 -12.52
N ASP A 436 -17.07 -2.94 -13.80
CA ASP A 436 -18.43 -2.70 -14.28
C ASP A 436 -19.42 -3.75 -13.76
N ASP A 437 -18.99 -5.01 -13.65
CA ASP A 437 -19.80 -6.10 -13.10
C ASP A 437 -20.11 -5.86 -11.61
N PHE A 438 -19.13 -5.38 -10.84
CA PHE A 438 -19.31 -5.02 -9.43
C PHE A 438 -20.31 -3.87 -9.27
N VAL A 439 -20.13 -2.77 -10.01
CA VAL A 439 -21.06 -1.62 -9.99
C VAL A 439 -22.47 -2.05 -10.43
N GLN A 440 -22.58 -2.97 -11.40
CA GLN A 440 -23.88 -3.49 -11.83
C GLN A 440 -24.60 -4.25 -10.71
N CYS A 441 -23.88 -5.02 -9.90
CA CYS A 441 -24.48 -5.69 -8.73
C CYS A 441 -24.99 -4.67 -7.70
N MET A 442 -24.28 -3.56 -7.49
CA MET A 442 -24.72 -2.44 -6.65
C MET A 442 -26.00 -1.79 -7.21
N ALA A 443 -26.07 -1.56 -8.52
CA ALA A 443 -27.26 -1.01 -9.18
C ALA A 443 -28.46 -1.97 -9.10
N ASP A 444 -28.26 -3.24 -9.42
CA ASP A 444 -29.32 -4.27 -9.45
C ASP A 444 -29.94 -4.50 -8.07
N ALA A 445 -29.12 -4.58 -7.02
CA ALA A 445 -29.60 -4.86 -5.68
C ALA A 445 -30.34 -3.68 -5.03
N SER A 446 -29.93 -2.46 -5.37
CA SER A 446 -30.47 -1.20 -4.82
C SER A 446 -31.58 -0.57 -5.67
N GLY A 447 -31.65 -0.90 -6.97
CA GLY A 447 -32.52 -0.22 -7.93
C GLY A 447 -32.08 1.20 -8.30
N ARG A 448 -30.87 1.61 -7.89
CA ARG A 448 -30.31 2.95 -8.17
C ARG A 448 -29.63 3.00 -9.54
N ASP A 449 -29.74 4.13 -10.22
CA ASP A 449 -28.90 4.41 -11.39
C ASP A 449 -27.50 4.86 -10.93
N LEU A 450 -26.49 4.05 -11.26
CA LEU A 450 -25.07 4.31 -10.96
C LEU A 450 -24.27 4.68 -12.21
N THR A 451 -24.93 5.04 -13.32
CA THR A 451 -24.26 5.39 -14.57
C THR A 451 -23.30 6.57 -14.38
N GLN A 452 -23.73 7.64 -13.71
CA GLN A 452 -22.85 8.78 -13.41
C GLN A 452 -21.75 8.41 -12.40
N PHE A 453 -22.02 7.47 -11.49
CA PHE A 453 -21.03 7.04 -10.50
C PHE A 453 -19.80 6.40 -11.16
N LYS A 454 -19.96 5.79 -12.34
CA LYS A 454 -18.84 5.20 -13.12
C LYS A 454 -17.74 6.20 -13.50
N HIS A 455 -18.01 7.51 -13.47
CA HIS A 455 -16.98 8.54 -13.64
C HIS A 455 -15.80 8.36 -12.65
N TRP A 456 -16.03 7.80 -11.46
CA TRP A 456 -14.97 7.48 -10.50
C TRP A 456 -13.98 6.41 -10.97
N TYR A 457 -14.39 5.54 -11.89
CA TYR A 457 -13.54 4.52 -12.50
C TYR A 457 -12.84 5.01 -13.77
N ASP A 458 -13.39 6.04 -14.44
CA ASP A 458 -12.92 6.47 -15.76
C ASP A 458 -11.98 7.68 -15.71
N TYR A 459 -12.11 8.53 -14.68
CA TYR A 459 -11.38 9.80 -14.60
C TYR A 459 -10.39 9.85 -13.43
N ALA A 460 -9.16 10.25 -13.73
CA ALA A 460 -8.11 10.53 -12.77
C ALA A 460 -8.33 11.87 -12.06
N GLY A 461 -7.51 12.14 -11.05
CA GLY A 461 -7.47 13.42 -10.35
C GLY A 461 -8.46 13.51 -9.19
N THR A 462 -8.21 14.49 -8.32
CA THR A 462 -9.00 14.73 -7.12
C THR A 462 -10.03 15.83 -7.37
N PRO A 463 -11.35 15.57 -7.25
CA PRO A 463 -12.36 16.61 -7.36
C PRO A 463 -12.21 17.67 -6.26
N GLU A 464 -12.45 18.93 -6.63
CA GLU A 464 -12.50 20.06 -5.71
C GLU A 464 -13.94 20.56 -5.54
N LEU A 465 -14.38 20.69 -4.28
CA LEU A 465 -15.65 21.28 -3.90
C LEU A 465 -15.41 22.68 -3.34
N ARG A 466 -16.09 23.68 -3.90
CA ARG A 466 -16.23 25.00 -3.28
C ARG A 466 -17.61 25.09 -2.65
N VAL A 467 -17.66 25.47 -1.39
CA VAL A 467 -18.91 25.52 -0.62
C VAL A 467 -19.12 26.93 -0.08
N THR A 468 -20.34 27.44 -0.22
CA THR A 468 -20.78 28.70 0.39
C THR A 468 -22.07 28.47 1.16
N SER A 469 -22.28 29.23 2.24
CA SER A 469 -23.49 29.12 3.06
C SER A 469 -24.23 30.43 3.20
N GLU A 470 -25.54 30.35 3.36
CA GLU A 470 -26.41 31.49 3.67
C GLU A 470 -27.37 31.11 4.80
N TYR A 471 -27.57 32.02 5.76
CA TYR A 471 -28.52 31.84 6.86
C TYR A 471 -29.54 32.97 6.87
N ASP A 472 -30.80 32.62 6.63
CA ASP A 472 -31.96 33.49 6.82
C ASP A 472 -32.57 33.21 8.20
N GLU A 473 -32.26 34.08 9.15
CA GLU A 473 -32.74 33.98 10.53
C GLU A 473 -34.26 34.17 10.63
N THR A 474 -34.85 34.99 9.75
CA THR A 474 -36.30 35.27 9.79
C THR A 474 -37.10 34.06 9.30
N ALA A 475 -36.60 33.39 8.27
CA ALA A 475 -37.20 32.16 7.76
C ALA A 475 -36.78 30.89 8.52
N GLY A 476 -35.75 30.98 9.38
CA GLY A 476 -35.14 29.82 10.03
C GLY A 476 -34.55 28.85 9.00
N ARG A 477 -33.88 29.39 7.97
CA ARG A 477 -33.42 28.63 6.80
C ARG A 477 -31.92 28.75 6.62
N TYR A 478 -31.25 27.60 6.48
CA TYR A 478 -29.83 27.53 6.17
C TYR A 478 -29.64 26.88 4.79
N SER A 479 -28.82 27.47 3.93
CA SER A 479 -28.55 26.94 2.59
C SER A 479 -27.06 26.68 2.40
N LEU A 480 -26.71 25.52 1.86
CA LEU A 480 -25.36 25.18 1.42
C LEU A 480 -25.34 25.07 -0.10
N ARG A 481 -24.49 25.84 -0.76
CA ARG A 481 -24.27 25.77 -2.21
C ARG A 481 -22.91 25.18 -2.50
N PHE A 482 -22.89 24.10 -3.27
CA PHE A 482 -21.70 23.38 -3.67
C PHE A 482 -21.42 23.64 -5.15
N ARG A 483 -20.14 23.81 -5.49
CA ARG A 483 -19.65 23.78 -6.86
C ARG A 483 -18.52 22.78 -6.97
N GLN A 484 -18.65 21.80 -7.86
CA GLN A 484 -17.61 20.79 -8.10
C GLN A 484 -16.84 21.05 -9.40
N GLN A 485 -15.54 20.77 -9.36
CA GLN A 485 -14.66 20.76 -10.52
C GLN A 485 -13.48 19.82 -10.27
N THR A 486 -13.09 19.04 -11.27
CA THR A 486 -11.86 18.25 -11.21
C THR A 486 -10.82 18.88 -12.14
N PRO A 487 -9.60 19.20 -11.65
CA PRO A 487 -8.52 19.69 -12.50
C PRO A 487 -8.16 18.70 -13.61
N ASP A 488 -7.63 19.21 -14.71
CA ASP A 488 -7.11 18.39 -15.79
C ASP A 488 -5.93 17.54 -15.29
N SER A 489 -5.77 16.35 -15.84
CA SER A 489 -4.63 15.46 -15.61
C SER A 489 -4.04 15.01 -16.94
N PRO A 490 -2.84 14.42 -16.98
CA PRO A 490 -2.26 13.91 -18.23
C PRO A 490 -3.28 13.06 -19.01
N GLY A 491 -3.48 13.40 -20.29
CA GLY A 491 -4.42 12.71 -21.18
C GLY A 491 -5.92 12.97 -20.93
N GLN A 492 -6.31 13.70 -19.88
CA GLN A 492 -7.72 13.91 -19.52
C GLN A 492 -8.05 15.37 -19.17
N THR A 493 -8.78 16.04 -20.07
CA THR A 493 -9.23 17.44 -19.89
C THR A 493 -10.75 17.57 -19.83
N GLY A 494 -11.26 18.60 -19.17
CA GLY A 494 -12.69 18.95 -19.26
C GLY A 494 -13.62 17.91 -18.62
N LYS A 495 -13.19 17.33 -17.49
CA LYS A 495 -13.85 16.22 -16.80
C LYS A 495 -15.31 16.54 -16.42
N PRO A 496 -16.23 15.57 -16.54
CA PRO A 496 -17.64 15.75 -16.19
C PRO A 496 -17.84 15.84 -14.66
N PRO A 497 -19.02 16.33 -14.20
CA PRO A 497 -19.39 16.23 -12.79
C PRO A 497 -19.47 14.78 -12.32
N PHE A 498 -18.96 14.53 -11.12
CA PHE A 498 -19.04 13.25 -10.43
C PHE A 498 -20.33 13.16 -9.61
N HIS A 499 -20.73 11.94 -9.26
CA HIS A 499 -21.74 11.68 -8.23
C HIS A 499 -21.03 11.59 -6.89
N ILE A 500 -21.10 12.66 -6.08
CA ILE A 500 -20.32 12.82 -4.85
C ILE A 500 -21.25 12.75 -3.63
N PRO A 501 -21.14 11.70 -2.78
CA PRO A 501 -21.83 11.66 -1.49
C PRO A 501 -21.14 12.58 -0.47
N VAL A 502 -21.87 13.57 0.05
CA VAL A 502 -21.37 14.56 1.02
C VAL A 502 -22.15 14.45 2.32
N ALA A 503 -21.55 13.84 3.34
CA ALA A 503 -22.14 13.76 4.68
C ALA A 503 -22.01 15.11 5.41
N VAL A 504 -23.12 15.65 5.91
CA VAL A 504 -23.16 16.95 6.58
C VAL A 504 -23.93 16.91 7.90
N SER A 505 -23.51 17.72 8.86
CA SER A 505 -24.30 18.10 10.03
C SER A 505 -24.27 19.61 10.24
N LEU A 506 -25.24 20.15 10.97
CA LEU A 506 -25.31 21.56 11.34
C LEU A 506 -25.24 21.65 12.86
N LEU A 507 -24.19 22.25 13.40
CA LEU A 507 -23.96 22.32 14.84
C LEU A 507 -24.44 23.65 15.40
N GLY A 508 -25.19 23.58 16.49
CA GLY A 508 -25.60 24.74 17.27
C GLY A 508 -24.48 25.29 18.16
N LYS A 509 -24.74 26.41 18.84
CA LYS A 509 -23.77 27.14 19.70
C LYS A 509 -23.03 26.28 20.75
N TYR A 510 -23.60 25.16 21.17
CA TYR A 510 -23.03 24.26 22.18
C TYR A 510 -22.57 22.91 21.63
N GLY A 511 -22.53 22.73 20.30
CA GLY A 511 -22.13 21.48 19.64
C GLY A 511 -23.27 20.49 19.38
N ALA A 512 -24.48 20.75 19.89
CA ALA A 512 -25.65 19.92 19.59
C ALA A 512 -26.03 20.03 18.10
N GLY A 513 -26.24 18.88 17.45
CA GLY A 513 -26.71 18.82 16.06
C GLY A 513 -28.13 19.39 15.93
N LEU A 514 -28.35 20.18 14.89
CA LEU A 514 -29.64 20.80 14.57
C LEU A 514 -30.46 20.00 13.54
N LEU A 515 -29.86 18.97 12.92
CA LEU A 515 -30.56 18.06 12.02
C LEU A 515 -31.19 16.90 12.83
N PRO A 516 -32.46 16.53 12.58
CA PRO A 516 -33.13 15.44 13.29
C PRO A 516 -32.38 14.10 13.25
N GLU A 517 -31.80 13.77 12.10
CA GLU A 517 -31.02 12.58 11.83
C GLU A 517 -29.55 12.68 12.28
N GLY A 518 -29.13 13.83 12.82
CA GLY A 518 -27.74 14.12 13.18
C GLY A 518 -26.84 14.40 11.97
N THR A 519 -26.68 13.41 11.08
CA THR A 519 -25.90 13.52 9.83
C THR A 519 -26.80 13.23 8.64
N ARG A 520 -26.80 14.11 7.63
CA ARG A 520 -27.50 13.91 6.36
C ARG A 520 -26.49 13.62 5.25
N MET A 521 -26.74 12.59 4.44
CA MET A 521 -25.98 12.34 3.21
C MET A 521 -26.59 13.15 2.06
N LEU A 522 -25.85 14.11 1.53
CA LEU A 522 -26.24 14.86 0.33
C LEU A 522 -25.66 14.19 -0.91
N GLU A 523 -26.42 14.16 -2.01
CA GLU A 523 -25.95 13.64 -3.29
C GLU A 523 -25.70 14.79 -4.27
N LEU A 524 -24.43 15.15 -4.43
CA LEU A 524 -24.00 16.19 -5.36
C LEU A 524 -23.71 15.56 -6.72
N THR A 525 -24.58 15.84 -7.70
CA THR A 525 -24.48 15.28 -9.06
C THR A 525 -24.29 16.36 -10.13
N GLU A 526 -24.64 17.60 -9.82
CA GLU A 526 -24.51 18.74 -10.73
C GLU A 526 -23.18 19.48 -10.53
N ARG A 527 -22.78 20.28 -11.53
CA ARG A 527 -21.60 21.15 -11.43
C ARG A 527 -21.76 22.20 -10.33
N GLU A 528 -22.98 22.69 -10.12
CA GLU A 528 -23.36 23.60 -9.05
C GLU A 528 -24.74 23.19 -8.53
N GLN A 529 -24.89 22.98 -7.22
CA GLN A 529 -26.12 22.50 -6.60
C GLN A 529 -26.29 23.12 -5.22
N ALA A 530 -27.52 23.45 -4.83
CA ALA A 530 -27.82 24.01 -3.52
C ALA A 530 -28.75 23.08 -2.73
N PHE A 531 -28.47 22.95 -1.43
CA PHE A 531 -29.27 22.19 -0.47
C PHE A 531 -29.77 23.12 0.62
N VAL A 532 -31.07 23.07 0.90
CA VAL A 532 -31.76 23.95 1.84
C VAL A 532 -32.23 23.15 3.05
N PHE A 533 -31.95 23.69 4.23
CA PHE A 533 -32.32 23.15 5.53
C PHE A 533 -33.28 24.12 6.21
N GLU A 534 -34.49 23.67 6.51
CA GLU A 534 -35.54 24.46 7.15
C GLU A 534 -35.57 24.17 8.66
N GLY A 535 -36.15 25.08 9.44
CA GLY A 535 -36.31 24.91 10.90
C GLY A 535 -35.04 25.15 11.70
N ILE A 536 -34.05 25.84 11.12
CA ILE A 536 -32.78 26.18 11.73
C ILE A 536 -32.94 27.47 12.54
N GLY A 537 -33.30 27.34 13.82
CA GLY A 537 -33.64 28.48 14.70
C GLY A 537 -32.45 29.31 15.22
N GLN A 538 -31.22 28.95 14.86
CA GLN A 538 -30.02 29.74 15.15
C GLN A 538 -28.98 29.51 14.06
N ARG A 539 -28.07 30.47 13.84
CA ARG A 539 -26.97 30.30 12.89
C ARG A 539 -26.11 29.09 13.26
N PRO A 540 -26.01 28.06 12.39
CA PRO A 540 -25.19 26.88 12.67
C PRO A 540 -23.74 27.08 12.23
N VAL A 541 -22.84 26.25 12.76
CA VAL A 541 -21.54 25.95 12.15
C VAL A 541 -21.69 24.64 11.37
N PRO A 542 -21.44 24.59 10.05
CA PRO A 542 -21.59 23.36 9.29
C PRO A 542 -20.40 22.42 9.54
N SER A 543 -20.70 21.16 9.84
CA SER A 543 -19.73 20.05 9.84
C SER A 543 -19.84 19.34 8.49
N LEU A 544 -18.91 19.63 7.58
CA LEU A 544 -18.95 19.19 6.18
C LEU A 544 -18.07 17.95 5.97
N LEU A 545 -18.45 17.11 5.00
CA LEU A 545 -17.68 15.92 4.58
C LEU A 545 -17.35 14.98 5.76
N ARG A 546 -18.30 14.80 6.70
CA ARG A 546 -18.12 13.99 7.92
C ARG A 546 -17.61 12.59 7.59
N GLY A 547 -16.68 12.08 8.40
CA GLY A 547 -16.01 10.80 8.16
C GLY A 547 -15.29 10.70 6.81
N PHE A 548 -15.00 11.83 6.15
CA PHE A 548 -14.47 11.91 4.80
C PHE A 548 -15.34 11.14 3.79
N SER A 549 -16.61 11.51 3.66
CA SER A 549 -17.60 10.72 2.90
C SER A 549 -17.30 10.55 1.40
N ALA A 550 -16.38 11.33 0.84
CA ALA A 550 -15.86 11.20 -0.52
C ALA A 550 -14.40 11.71 -0.61
N PRO A 551 -13.56 11.14 -1.50
CA PRO A 551 -12.16 11.51 -1.67
C PRO A 551 -11.98 12.81 -2.47
N VAL A 552 -12.38 13.92 -1.86
CA VAL A 552 -12.40 15.25 -2.50
C VAL A 552 -11.66 16.29 -1.66
N LYS A 553 -11.21 17.37 -2.32
CA LYS A 553 -10.73 18.58 -1.64
C LYS A 553 -11.91 19.50 -1.39
N ILE A 554 -12.24 19.80 -0.13
CA ILE A 554 -13.31 20.73 0.21
C ILE A 554 -12.74 22.10 0.58
N LYS A 555 -13.32 23.16 0.01
CA LYS A 555 -12.98 24.57 0.25
C LYS A 555 -14.22 25.29 0.77
N TYR A 556 -14.25 25.52 2.08
CA TYR A 556 -15.24 26.34 2.78
C TYR A 556 -14.49 27.35 3.65
N ASP A 557 -14.98 28.59 3.69
CA ASP A 557 -14.30 29.71 4.36
C ASP A 557 -14.63 29.75 5.85
N TYR A 558 -14.21 28.71 6.60
CA TYR A 558 -14.35 28.70 8.05
C TYR A 558 -13.55 29.84 8.68
N SER A 559 -14.12 30.51 9.68
CA SER A 559 -13.34 31.37 10.57
C SER A 559 -12.44 30.52 11.47
N ASP A 560 -11.37 31.10 12.02
CA ASP A 560 -10.51 30.39 12.96
C ASP A 560 -11.29 30.02 14.24
N GLU A 561 -12.25 30.85 14.68
CA GLU A 561 -13.15 30.52 15.79
C GLU A 561 -14.06 29.33 15.48
N GLU A 562 -14.55 29.21 14.24
CA GLU A 562 -15.35 28.06 13.81
C GLU A 562 -14.51 26.77 13.78
N LEU A 563 -13.26 26.83 13.30
CA LEU A 563 -12.35 25.68 13.33
C LEU A 563 -12.01 25.28 14.78
N MET A 564 -11.71 26.25 15.66
CA MET A 564 -11.49 25.97 17.08
C MET A 564 -12.75 25.39 17.74
N PHE A 565 -13.94 25.85 17.35
CA PHE A 565 -15.21 25.30 17.81
C PHE A 565 -15.39 23.85 17.34
N LEU A 566 -15.17 23.55 16.07
CA LEU A 566 -15.28 22.20 15.51
C LEU A 566 -14.29 21.24 16.19
N MET A 567 -13.01 21.62 16.31
CA MET A 567 -11.99 20.85 17.02
C MET A 567 -12.44 20.47 18.45
N ALA A 568 -13.11 21.39 19.14
CA ALA A 568 -13.51 21.21 20.53
C ALA A 568 -14.90 20.58 20.73
N LYS A 569 -15.82 20.67 19.75
CA LYS A 569 -17.26 20.41 19.95
C LYS A 569 -17.94 19.58 18.87
N ASP A 570 -17.30 19.30 17.73
CA ASP A 570 -17.92 18.43 16.73
C ASP A 570 -18.12 17.02 17.31
N SER A 571 -19.26 16.41 17.02
CA SER A 571 -19.56 15.04 17.46
C SER A 571 -18.93 13.96 16.57
N ASP A 572 -18.32 14.34 15.44
CA ASP A 572 -17.57 13.45 14.55
C ASP A 572 -16.08 13.61 14.84
N GLY A 573 -15.45 12.58 15.41
CA GLY A 573 -14.04 12.62 15.78
C GLY A 573 -13.12 12.90 14.59
N PHE A 574 -13.50 12.43 13.39
CA PHE A 574 -12.79 12.75 12.16
C PHE A 574 -12.79 14.26 11.88
N ASN A 575 -13.93 14.95 11.93
CA ASN A 575 -14.00 16.39 11.71
C ASN A 575 -13.40 17.22 12.85
N ARG A 576 -13.36 16.71 14.09
CA ARG A 576 -12.55 17.32 15.16
C ARG A 576 -11.06 17.33 14.77
N TRP A 577 -10.56 16.19 14.29
CA TRP A 577 -9.20 16.07 13.77
C TRP A 577 -8.98 16.98 12.55
N ASP A 578 -9.87 16.96 11.57
CA ASP A 578 -9.72 17.74 10.33
C ASP A 578 -9.68 19.25 10.62
N ALA A 579 -10.53 19.73 11.53
CA ALA A 579 -10.49 21.11 12.00
C ALA A 579 -9.16 21.47 12.68
N ALA A 580 -8.61 20.57 13.50
CA ALA A 580 -7.29 20.75 14.11
C ALA A 580 -6.17 20.80 13.06
N GLN A 581 -6.21 19.93 12.04
CA GLN A 581 -5.25 19.95 10.94
C GLN A 581 -5.34 21.24 10.12
N ALA A 582 -6.55 21.70 9.78
CA ALA A 582 -6.78 22.94 9.04
C ALA A 582 -6.25 24.16 9.80
N LEU A 583 -6.49 24.22 11.12
CA LEU A 583 -6.01 25.29 11.97
C LEU A 583 -4.47 25.30 12.07
N ALA A 584 -3.86 24.13 12.31
CA ALA A 584 -2.40 23.99 12.35
C ALA A 584 -1.76 24.33 11.00
N GLN A 585 -2.36 23.90 9.89
CA GLN A 585 -1.93 24.23 8.54
C GLN A 585 -1.94 25.74 8.30
N ARG A 586 -3.05 26.44 8.58
CA ARG A 586 -3.16 27.90 8.43
C ARG A 586 -2.06 28.62 9.21
N LEU A 587 -1.85 28.22 10.46
CA LEU A 587 -0.83 28.80 11.33
C LEU A 587 0.59 28.59 10.78
N ILE A 588 0.95 27.36 10.43
CA ILE A 588 2.30 27.05 9.95
C ILE A 588 2.58 27.77 8.62
N LEU A 589 1.62 27.77 7.68
CA LEU A 589 1.78 28.47 6.40
C LEU A 589 1.89 29.99 6.58
N ARG A 590 1.16 30.57 7.54
CA ARG A 590 1.34 31.99 7.92
C ARG A 590 2.73 32.24 8.47
N MET A 591 3.24 31.40 9.37
CA MET A 591 4.61 31.53 9.90
C MET A 591 5.67 31.46 8.79
N VAL A 592 5.49 30.59 7.78
CA VAL A 592 6.36 30.56 6.59
C VAL A 592 6.29 31.88 5.81
N ALA A 593 5.09 32.43 5.62
CA ALA A 593 4.92 33.72 4.95
C ALA A 593 5.57 34.87 5.74
N ASP A 594 5.33 34.97 7.05
CA ASP A 594 5.94 35.97 7.94
C ASP A 594 7.47 35.95 7.81
N ARG A 595 8.08 34.75 7.86
CA ARG A 595 9.52 34.58 7.68
C ARG A 595 10.01 35.12 6.34
N ARG A 596 9.29 34.85 5.24
CA ARG A 596 9.65 35.34 3.90
C ARG A 596 9.62 36.87 3.82
N GLU A 597 8.72 37.50 4.55
CA GLU A 597 8.61 38.95 4.65
C GLU A 597 9.61 39.57 5.65
N GLY A 598 10.42 38.75 6.32
CA GLY A 598 11.35 39.22 7.37
C GLY A 598 10.67 39.57 8.68
N VAL A 599 9.40 39.19 8.84
CA VAL A 599 8.64 39.30 10.08
C VAL A 599 8.95 38.07 10.96
N GLY A 600 9.09 38.28 12.27
CA GLY A 600 9.30 37.17 13.20
C GLY A 600 8.08 36.24 13.23
N MET A 601 8.31 34.92 13.18
CA MET A 601 7.23 33.93 13.27
C MET A 601 6.48 34.06 14.60
N SER A 602 5.15 34.17 14.54
CA SER A 602 4.30 34.29 15.71
C SER A 602 3.28 33.17 15.80
N VAL A 603 3.09 32.65 17.01
CA VAL A 603 2.08 31.63 17.32
C VAL A 603 0.91 32.31 18.02
N ASP A 604 -0.30 32.10 17.50
CA ASP A 604 -1.53 32.66 18.06
C ASP A 604 -1.88 32.02 19.42
N ASP A 605 -2.25 32.84 20.41
CA ASP A 605 -2.59 32.35 21.76
C ASP A 605 -3.92 31.57 21.77
N GLY A 606 -4.83 31.87 20.83
CA GLY A 606 -6.07 31.12 20.62
C GLY A 606 -5.79 29.68 20.17
N PHE A 607 -4.83 29.47 19.27
CA PHE A 607 -4.36 28.13 18.89
C PHE A 607 -3.88 27.35 20.12
N ILE A 608 -2.99 27.94 20.94
CA ILE A 608 -2.47 27.29 22.15
C ILE A 608 -3.60 26.98 23.14
N LYS A 609 -4.59 27.86 23.27
CA LYS A 609 -5.77 27.62 24.11
C LYS A 609 -6.61 26.44 23.60
N ALA A 610 -6.87 26.35 22.30
CA ALA A 610 -7.60 25.24 21.69
C ALA A 610 -6.85 23.91 21.86
N PHE A 611 -5.53 23.93 21.62
CA PHE A 611 -4.65 22.78 21.84
C PHE A 611 -4.67 22.32 23.30
N ARG A 612 -4.59 23.25 24.27
CA ARG A 612 -4.71 22.94 25.70
C ARG A 612 -6.05 22.28 26.03
N ILE A 613 -7.16 22.78 25.48
CA ILE A 613 -8.50 22.21 25.73
C ILE A 613 -8.56 20.76 25.26
N ALA A 614 -8.03 20.45 24.08
CA ALA A 614 -7.95 19.08 23.59
C ALA A 614 -6.98 18.21 24.44
N LEU A 615 -5.84 18.75 24.84
CA LEU A 615 -4.83 18.03 25.64
C LEU A 615 -5.36 17.55 26.99
N ILE A 616 -6.24 18.32 27.63
CA ILE A 616 -6.82 18.00 28.94
C ILE A 616 -8.23 17.38 28.86
N ASP A 617 -8.72 17.09 27.65
CA ASP A 617 -10.01 16.44 27.46
C ASP A 617 -9.92 14.98 27.93
N ARG A 618 -10.57 14.67 29.05
CA ARG A 618 -10.63 13.30 29.61
C ARG A 618 -11.83 12.50 29.12
N SER A 619 -12.70 13.08 28.28
CA SER A 619 -13.90 12.43 27.77
C SER A 619 -13.68 11.71 26.44
N SER A 620 -12.67 12.14 25.69
CA SER A 620 -12.30 11.52 24.40
C SER A 620 -11.33 10.36 24.60
N ALA A 621 -11.39 9.38 23.68
CA ALA A 621 -10.43 8.29 23.66
C ALA A 621 -9.00 8.82 23.43
N PRO A 622 -7.98 8.28 24.14
CA PRO A 622 -6.59 8.70 23.95
C PRO A 622 -6.09 8.60 22.51
N SER A 623 -6.55 7.59 21.75
CA SER A 623 -6.23 7.43 20.33
C SER A 623 -6.69 8.60 19.47
N LEU A 624 -7.93 9.07 19.64
CA LEU A 624 -8.45 10.26 18.96
C LEU A 624 -7.67 11.51 19.36
N LEU A 625 -7.40 11.70 20.65
CA LEU A 625 -6.66 12.86 21.13
C LEU A 625 -5.25 12.92 20.57
N ALA A 626 -4.55 11.78 20.53
CA ALA A 626 -3.23 11.70 19.91
C ALA A 626 -3.28 12.14 18.44
N GLU A 627 -4.33 11.80 17.69
CA GLU A 627 -4.49 12.26 16.31
C GLU A 627 -4.77 13.76 16.21
N ILE A 628 -5.72 14.28 17.01
CA ILE A 628 -6.06 15.71 17.04
C ILE A 628 -4.84 16.57 17.38
N LEU A 629 -4.01 16.11 18.32
CA LEU A 629 -2.85 16.84 18.83
C LEU A 629 -1.60 16.64 17.97
N THR A 630 -1.62 15.76 16.96
CA THR A 630 -0.50 15.58 16.03
C THR A 630 -0.52 16.68 14.97
N LEU A 631 0.59 17.42 14.85
CA LEU A 631 0.74 18.43 13.80
C LEU A 631 0.88 17.78 12.41
N PRO A 632 0.35 18.41 11.35
CA PRO A 632 0.53 17.95 9.98
C PRO A 632 2.01 17.76 9.61
N SER A 633 2.27 16.82 8.70
CA SER A 633 3.63 16.56 8.19
C SER A 633 4.10 17.66 7.24
N GLU A 634 5.42 17.85 7.14
CA GLU A 634 6.02 18.81 6.21
C GLU A 634 5.66 18.51 4.75
N SER A 635 5.63 17.23 4.36
CA SER A 635 5.23 16.81 3.02
C SER A 635 3.78 17.20 2.72
N TYR A 636 2.85 16.95 3.65
CA TYR A 636 1.45 17.36 3.49
C TYR A 636 1.30 18.89 3.40
N LEU A 637 2.02 19.64 4.25
CA LEU A 637 1.99 21.11 4.24
C LEU A 637 2.57 21.67 2.93
N GLY A 638 3.67 21.10 2.45
CA GLY A 638 4.25 21.42 1.14
C GLY A 638 3.25 21.22 0.02
N ASP A 639 2.41 20.19 0.11
CA ASP A 639 1.36 19.93 -0.87
C ASP A 639 0.28 21.01 -0.95
N GLN A 640 0.15 21.84 0.08
CA GLN A 640 -0.76 22.99 0.12
C GLN A 640 -0.15 24.26 -0.47
N MET A 641 1.14 24.25 -0.82
CA MET A 641 1.86 25.40 -1.37
C MET A 641 2.00 25.30 -2.89
N ALA A 642 1.84 26.41 -3.63
CA ALA A 642 2.12 26.40 -5.07
C ALA A 642 3.60 26.03 -5.35
N GLU A 643 4.50 26.61 -4.57
CA GLU A 643 5.94 26.29 -4.53
C GLU A 643 6.33 25.93 -3.09
N VAL A 644 6.93 24.76 -2.89
CA VAL A 644 7.26 24.17 -1.59
C VAL A 644 8.46 24.89 -0.98
N ASP A 645 8.26 25.48 0.21
CA ASP A 645 9.33 26.04 1.03
C ASP A 645 9.83 25.00 2.04
N VAL A 646 10.79 24.17 1.62
CA VAL A 646 11.31 23.08 2.46
C VAL A 646 11.85 23.61 3.80
N ASP A 647 12.70 24.63 3.73
CA ASP A 647 13.40 25.17 4.89
C ASP A 647 12.46 25.99 5.80
N GLY A 648 11.54 26.75 5.19
CA GLY A 648 10.51 27.50 5.90
C GLY A 648 9.55 26.59 6.66
N LEU A 649 9.07 25.51 6.02
CA LEU A 649 8.15 24.55 6.65
C LEU A 649 8.79 23.86 7.84
N PHE A 650 10.02 23.37 7.68
CA PHE A 650 10.78 22.76 8.78
C PHE A 650 10.89 23.71 9.96
N LEU A 651 11.39 24.93 9.72
CA LEU A 651 11.61 25.92 10.78
C LEU A 651 10.30 26.33 11.47
N ALA A 652 9.23 26.57 10.71
CA ALA A 652 7.93 26.96 11.25
C ALA A 652 7.31 25.84 12.10
N ARG A 653 7.39 24.59 11.64
CA ARG A 653 6.87 23.43 12.37
C ARG A 653 7.64 23.19 13.66
N GLU A 654 8.97 23.22 13.64
CA GLU A 654 9.78 23.05 14.86
C GLU A 654 9.57 24.20 15.84
N THR A 655 9.46 25.45 15.36
CA THR A 655 9.12 26.62 16.21
C THR A 655 7.78 26.42 16.91
N LEU A 656 6.76 25.90 16.21
CA LEU A 656 5.46 25.62 16.81
C LEU A 656 5.55 24.50 17.86
N ARG A 657 6.29 23.42 17.58
CA ARG A 657 6.52 22.32 18.55
C ARG A 657 7.21 22.82 19.81
N GLU A 658 8.27 23.61 19.67
CA GLU A 658 8.99 24.25 20.79
C GLU A 658 8.07 25.14 21.62
N ARG A 659 7.21 25.92 20.96
CA ARG A 659 6.23 26.79 21.63
C ARG A 659 5.20 25.98 22.41
N ILE A 660 4.65 24.91 21.84
CA ILE A 660 3.72 23.99 22.51
C ILE A 660 4.41 23.36 23.73
N GLY A 661 5.59 22.77 23.54
CA GLY A 661 6.37 22.14 24.60
C GLY A 661 6.78 23.09 25.72
N GLY A 662 6.98 24.37 25.40
CA GLY A 662 7.32 25.40 26.38
C GLY A 662 6.10 25.91 27.17
N VAL A 663 5.00 26.24 26.49
CA VAL A 663 3.82 26.88 27.11
C VAL A 663 2.92 25.87 27.82
N LEU A 664 2.81 24.65 27.32
CA LEU A 664 1.96 23.59 27.86
C LEU A 664 2.74 22.54 28.66
N ARG A 665 3.91 22.91 29.17
CA ARG A 665 4.84 21.97 29.82
C ARG A 665 4.19 21.18 30.96
N GLU A 666 3.48 21.86 31.86
CA GLU A 666 2.88 21.22 33.03
C GLU A 666 1.74 20.27 32.61
N GLU A 667 0.92 20.69 31.65
CA GLU A 667 -0.15 19.84 31.11
C GLU A 667 0.41 18.63 30.35
N LEU A 668 1.50 18.79 29.60
CA LEU A 668 2.18 17.69 28.90
C LEU A 668 2.79 16.69 29.87
N LEU A 669 3.40 17.16 30.98
CA LEU A 669 3.89 16.29 32.05
C LEU A 669 2.75 15.53 32.73
N ALA A 670 1.62 16.19 32.99
CA ALA A 670 0.44 15.55 33.55
C ALA A 670 -0.21 14.52 32.60
N VAL A 671 -0.09 14.72 31.28
CA VAL A 671 -0.50 13.72 30.29
C VAL A 671 0.44 12.53 30.29
N LEU A 672 1.76 12.76 30.35
CA LEU A 672 2.74 11.69 30.42
C LEU A 672 2.51 10.81 31.66
N ASP A 673 2.38 11.42 32.83
CA ASP A 673 2.13 10.74 34.12
C ASP A 673 0.82 9.92 34.10
N ALA A 674 -0.27 10.52 33.60
CA ALA A 674 -1.57 9.87 33.53
C ALA A 674 -1.66 8.71 32.52
N ASN A 675 -0.66 8.53 31.65
CA ASN A 675 -0.62 7.49 30.61
C ASN A 675 0.58 6.55 30.81
N LEU A 676 1.21 6.54 32.00
CA LEU A 676 2.19 5.52 32.36
C LEU A 676 1.46 4.18 32.58
N GLU A 677 1.99 3.11 32.00
CA GLU A 677 1.48 1.75 32.21
C GLU A 677 2.25 1.11 33.37
N GLU A 678 1.55 0.73 34.45
CA GLU A 678 2.14 0.03 35.60
C GLU A 678 2.21 -1.49 35.40
N GLU A 679 1.41 -2.03 34.47
CA GLU A 679 1.34 -3.45 34.15
C GLU A 679 2.23 -3.81 32.94
N SER A 680 2.44 -5.11 32.72
CA SER A 680 3.14 -5.61 31.52
C SER A 680 2.41 -5.20 30.25
N TYR A 681 3.15 -4.89 29.17
CA TYR A 681 2.60 -4.52 27.88
C TYR A 681 1.47 -5.45 27.41
N GLN A 682 0.38 -4.84 26.94
CA GLN A 682 -0.70 -5.53 26.24
C GLN A 682 -1.06 -4.78 24.95
N PHE A 683 -1.28 -5.54 23.89
CA PHE A 683 -1.82 -5.03 22.63
C PHE A 683 -3.35 -4.97 22.71
N THR A 684 -3.87 -3.82 23.16
CA THR A 684 -5.31 -3.52 23.19
C THR A 684 -5.56 -2.14 22.58
N PRO A 685 -6.75 -1.86 22.02
CA PRO A 685 -7.05 -0.55 21.42
C PRO A 685 -6.82 0.63 22.38
N GLU A 686 -7.14 0.44 23.67
CA GLU A 686 -6.93 1.45 24.72
C GLU A 686 -5.44 1.64 25.05
N GLY A 687 -4.67 0.56 25.19
CA GLY A 687 -3.22 0.62 25.43
C GLY A 687 -2.47 1.31 24.29
N VAL A 688 -2.83 0.99 23.05
CA VAL A 688 -2.27 1.65 21.85
C VAL A 688 -2.52 3.16 21.90
N GLY A 689 -3.75 3.59 22.20
CA GLY A 689 -4.10 5.00 22.31
C GLY A 689 -3.32 5.72 23.42
N THR A 690 -3.21 5.08 24.58
CA THR A 690 -2.50 5.58 25.78
C THR A 690 -1.02 5.80 25.49
N ARG A 691 -0.31 4.78 24.96
CA ARG A 691 1.10 4.89 24.57
C ARG A 691 1.31 5.94 23.50
N ARG A 692 0.43 6.03 22.51
CA ARG A 692 0.53 7.04 21.45
C ARG A 692 0.40 8.47 21.98
N LEU A 693 -0.55 8.72 22.87
CA LEU A 693 -0.73 10.03 23.50
C LEU A 693 0.46 10.39 24.41
N LYS A 694 0.94 9.44 25.21
CA LYS A 694 2.15 9.58 26.04
C LYS A 694 3.38 9.95 25.21
N ASN A 695 3.64 9.19 24.15
CA ASN A 695 4.81 9.39 23.28
C ASN A 695 4.72 10.71 22.50
N LEU A 696 3.52 11.14 22.11
CA LEU A 696 3.31 12.46 21.52
C LEU A 696 3.63 13.57 22.53
N ALA A 697 3.19 13.45 23.79
CA ALA A 697 3.49 14.44 24.82
C ALA A 697 5.00 14.55 25.10
N LEU A 698 5.69 13.41 25.19
CA LEU A 698 7.15 13.37 25.32
C LEU A 698 7.83 14.06 24.13
N SER A 699 7.32 13.88 22.90
CA SER A 699 7.89 14.50 21.70
C SER A 699 7.81 16.04 21.72
N TYR A 700 6.79 16.63 22.33
CA TYR A 700 6.66 18.08 22.50
C TYR A 700 7.58 18.60 23.60
N LEU A 701 7.72 17.87 24.71
CA LEU A 701 8.67 18.20 25.78
C LEU A 701 10.12 18.18 25.28
N MET A 702 10.46 17.21 24.43
CA MET A 702 11.78 17.07 23.81
C MET A 702 12.10 18.18 22.81
N ALA A 703 11.11 18.72 22.11
CA ALA A 703 11.32 19.79 21.12
C ALA A 703 12.06 21.00 21.71
N ARG A 704 11.80 21.36 22.98
CA ARG A 704 12.46 22.49 23.67
C ARG A 704 13.87 22.17 24.19
N GLY A 705 14.32 20.92 24.13
CA GLY A 705 15.67 20.50 24.54
C GLY A 705 15.98 20.69 26.03
N SER A 706 15.00 20.55 26.93
CA SER A 706 15.26 20.67 28.37
C SER A 706 15.90 19.40 28.95
N ARG A 707 16.76 19.54 29.97
CA ARG A 707 17.40 18.38 30.62
C ARG A 707 16.38 17.39 31.20
N LEU A 708 15.31 17.90 31.82
CA LEU A 708 14.21 17.07 32.33
C LEU A 708 13.59 16.19 31.23
N ALA A 709 13.31 16.75 30.06
CA ALA A 709 12.73 15.99 28.96
C ALA A 709 13.69 14.92 28.42
N LEU A 710 14.98 15.26 28.34
CA LEU A 710 16.02 14.31 27.97
C LEU A 710 16.11 13.14 28.97
N ASP A 711 16.10 13.44 30.27
CA ASP A 711 16.13 12.41 31.32
C ASP A 711 14.90 11.49 31.22
N LEU A 712 13.68 12.05 31.06
CA LEU A 712 12.47 11.27 30.83
C LEU A 712 12.54 10.38 29.57
N CYS A 713 13.16 10.88 28.50
CA CYS A 713 13.33 10.14 27.26
C CYS A 713 14.33 8.99 27.43
N LEU A 714 15.43 9.22 28.14
CA LEU A 714 16.41 8.19 28.49
C LEU A 714 15.83 7.13 29.44
N ASP A 715 15.04 7.55 30.42
CA ASP A 715 14.33 6.65 31.34
C ASP A 715 13.36 5.75 30.57
N GLN A 716 12.59 6.31 29.63
CA GLN A 716 11.68 5.52 28.78
C GLN A 716 12.45 4.53 27.90
N TYR A 717 13.55 4.96 27.28
CA TYR A 717 14.41 4.07 26.49
C TYR A 717 15.00 2.94 27.34
N GLY A 718 15.54 3.27 28.51
CA GLY A 718 16.21 2.34 29.43
C GLY A 718 15.26 1.38 30.15
N ALA A 719 13.99 1.77 30.36
CA ALA A 719 12.97 0.91 30.92
C ALA A 719 12.67 -0.31 30.04
N ARG A 720 12.80 -0.14 28.70
CA ARG A 720 12.61 -1.20 27.69
C ARG A 720 11.31 -1.99 27.86
N SER A 721 10.24 -1.34 28.31
CA SER A 721 8.97 -2.02 28.63
C SER A 721 8.30 -2.67 27.42
N ASN A 722 8.46 -2.07 26.23
CA ASN A 722 7.96 -2.56 24.95
C ASN A 722 8.66 -1.81 23.80
N MET A 723 8.63 -2.37 22.60
CA MET A 723 9.28 -1.75 21.44
C MET A 723 8.64 -0.42 21.00
N THR A 724 7.33 -0.18 21.22
CA THR A 724 6.71 1.12 20.88
C THR A 724 7.39 2.28 21.61
N ASP A 725 7.54 2.16 22.93
CA ASP A 725 8.10 3.20 23.77
C ASP A 725 9.61 3.35 23.55
N VAL A 726 10.33 2.23 23.33
CA VAL A 726 11.75 2.21 22.97
C VAL A 726 11.96 2.95 21.64
N MET A 727 11.19 2.65 20.61
CA MET A 727 11.34 3.30 19.30
C MET A 727 10.97 4.78 19.35
N ALA A 728 9.94 5.15 20.11
CA ALA A 728 9.58 6.56 20.32
C ALA A 728 10.74 7.33 20.97
N ALA A 729 11.33 6.78 22.03
CA ALA A 729 12.45 7.41 22.71
C ALA A 729 13.72 7.43 21.84
N LEU A 730 14.07 6.33 21.18
CA LEU A 730 15.24 6.23 20.30
C LEU A 730 15.16 7.22 19.14
N SER A 731 13.97 7.40 18.54
CA SER A 731 13.75 8.39 17.48
C SER A 731 14.01 9.81 17.97
N LEU A 732 13.49 10.15 19.16
CA LEU A 732 13.71 11.47 19.76
C LEU A 732 15.18 11.71 20.12
N LEU A 733 15.88 10.70 20.64
CA LEU A 733 17.31 10.77 20.95
C LEU A 733 18.16 10.93 19.67
N ALA A 734 17.83 10.21 18.60
CA ALA A 734 18.52 10.27 17.32
C ALA A 734 18.48 11.65 16.66
N ASP A 735 17.47 12.47 16.97
CA ASP A 735 17.33 13.85 16.50
C ASP A 735 18.20 14.86 17.28
N THR A 736 18.75 14.48 18.43
CA THR A 736 19.51 15.40 19.29
C THR A 736 21.00 15.54 18.91
N ASN A 737 21.66 16.55 19.48
CA ASN A 737 23.12 16.75 19.41
C ASN A 737 23.86 16.38 20.70
N VAL A 738 23.22 15.60 21.60
CA VAL A 738 23.84 15.21 22.87
C VAL A 738 24.69 13.95 22.72
N SER A 739 25.59 13.71 23.67
CA SER A 739 26.47 12.53 23.71
C SER A 739 25.68 11.22 23.83
N GLU A 740 24.62 11.23 24.63
CA GLU A 740 23.79 10.07 24.96
C GLU A 740 23.09 9.46 23.73
N ARG A 741 22.98 10.22 22.64
CA ARG A 741 22.47 9.74 21.34
C ARG A 741 23.30 8.58 20.79
N GLU A 742 24.62 8.73 20.75
CA GLU A 742 25.50 7.71 20.16
C GLU A 742 25.51 6.45 21.04
N GLU A 743 25.41 6.63 22.37
CA GLU A 743 25.29 5.53 23.32
C GLU A 743 24.00 4.74 23.10
N ALA A 744 22.85 5.41 22.97
CA ALA A 744 21.57 4.73 22.72
C ALA A 744 21.52 4.02 21.36
N LEU A 745 22.06 4.64 20.29
CA LEU A 745 22.11 4.01 18.97
C LEU A 745 23.03 2.78 18.94
N ALA A 746 24.16 2.83 19.63
CA ALA A 746 25.08 1.71 19.75
C ALA A 746 24.50 0.59 20.62
N ASP A 747 23.93 0.93 21.77
CA ASP A 747 23.29 -0.01 22.68
C ASP A 747 22.11 -0.75 22.02
N PHE A 748 21.26 -0.04 21.27
CA PHE A 748 20.19 -0.67 20.49
C PHE A 748 20.76 -1.65 19.44
N TYR A 749 21.82 -1.24 18.73
CA TYR A 749 22.45 -2.08 17.73
C TYR A 749 23.06 -3.34 18.36
N ASP A 750 23.82 -3.20 19.45
CA ASP A 750 24.49 -4.32 20.11
C ASP A 750 23.49 -5.37 20.60
N TRP A 751 22.31 -4.92 21.04
CA TRP A 751 21.22 -5.78 21.47
C TRP A 751 20.55 -6.52 20.30
N TRP A 752 20.31 -5.83 19.17
CA TRP A 752 19.49 -6.33 18.06
C TRP A 752 20.29 -6.72 16.82
N GLN A 753 21.62 -6.79 16.88
CA GLN A 753 22.49 -6.98 15.71
C GLN A 753 22.20 -8.26 14.90
N ASP A 754 21.62 -9.28 15.54
CA ASP A 754 21.27 -10.56 14.94
C ASP A 754 19.79 -10.62 14.48
N ASP A 755 19.02 -9.55 14.70
CA ASP A 755 17.61 -9.46 14.30
C ASP A 755 17.44 -8.54 13.08
N PRO A 756 17.27 -9.09 11.86
CA PRO A 756 17.21 -8.28 10.66
C PRO A 756 16.01 -7.33 10.64
N LEU A 757 14.84 -7.71 11.18
CA LEU A 757 13.66 -6.86 11.13
C LEU A 757 13.74 -5.70 12.12
N VAL A 758 14.30 -5.94 13.31
CA VAL A 758 14.48 -4.85 14.29
C VAL A 758 15.56 -3.87 13.81
N LEU A 759 16.61 -4.36 13.13
CA LEU A 759 17.61 -3.48 12.53
C LEU A 759 17.07 -2.58 11.42
N ASP A 760 15.97 -2.95 10.75
CA ASP A 760 15.30 -2.02 9.82
C ASP A 760 14.79 -0.77 10.54
N LYS A 761 14.29 -0.93 11.77
CA LYS A 761 13.87 0.21 12.61
C LYS A 761 15.05 1.09 12.98
N TRP A 762 16.19 0.47 13.31
CA TRP A 762 17.44 1.19 13.63
C TRP A 762 18.00 1.98 12.43
N PHE A 763 17.93 1.42 11.21
CA PHE A 763 18.27 2.17 10.00
C PHE A 763 17.30 3.33 9.77
N ALA A 764 15.99 3.08 9.91
CA ALA A 764 14.96 4.07 9.67
C ALA A 764 15.08 5.27 10.62
N VAL A 765 15.31 5.03 11.91
CA VAL A 765 15.52 6.10 12.92
C VAL A 765 16.68 7.01 12.53
N GLN A 766 17.80 6.44 12.09
CA GLN A 766 18.95 7.24 11.68
C GLN A 766 18.69 7.98 10.37
N ALA A 767 18.00 7.35 9.41
CA ALA A 767 17.67 7.93 8.11
C ALA A 767 16.70 9.11 8.21
N THR A 768 15.79 9.10 9.19
CA THR A 768 14.80 10.15 9.42
C THR A 768 15.26 11.24 10.38
N SER A 769 16.48 11.12 10.92
CA SER A 769 17.04 12.10 11.84
C SER A 769 17.11 13.50 11.21
N ARG A 770 16.68 14.52 11.95
CA ARG A 770 16.64 15.92 11.52
C ARG A 770 17.99 16.63 11.58
N ARG A 771 19.07 15.96 11.99
CA ARG A 771 20.42 16.52 12.06
C ARG A 771 21.00 16.86 10.68
N GLU A 772 21.95 17.80 10.64
CA GLU A 772 22.60 18.23 9.39
C GLU A 772 23.49 17.15 8.78
N ASP A 773 24.04 16.25 9.60
CA ASP A 773 24.95 15.18 9.16
C ASP A 773 24.24 13.90 8.70
N THR A 774 22.90 13.89 8.66
CA THR A 774 22.11 12.67 8.42
C THR A 774 22.44 11.99 7.10
N LEU A 775 22.62 12.72 5.99
CA LEU A 775 22.96 12.10 4.70
C LEU A 775 24.34 11.42 4.74
N GLN A 776 25.32 12.00 5.44
CA GLN A 776 26.62 11.36 5.64
C GLN A 776 26.47 10.06 6.42
N GLN A 777 25.62 10.04 7.46
CA GLN A 777 25.32 8.82 8.21
C GLN A 777 24.63 7.77 7.35
N VAL A 778 23.63 8.14 6.57
CA VAL A 778 22.94 7.24 5.63
C VAL A 778 23.93 6.63 4.63
N LYS A 779 24.79 7.44 4.02
CA LYS A 779 25.84 6.96 3.11
C LYS A 779 26.79 5.98 3.80
N ARG A 780 27.21 6.26 5.03
CA ARG A 780 28.05 5.34 5.83
C ARG A 780 27.32 4.01 6.08
N LEU A 781 26.04 4.05 6.41
CA LEU A 781 25.23 2.88 6.72
C LEU A 781 24.97 1.99 5.49
N THR A 782 25.08 2.50 4.27
CA THR A 782 25.05 1.64 3.06
C THR A 782 26.22 0.66 2.97
N GLY A 783 27.32 0.92 3.70
CA GLY A 783 28.45 -0.01 3.83
C GLY A 783 28.42 -0.85 5.11
N HIS A 784 27.36 -0.75 5.91
CA HIS A 784 27.24 -1.47 7.17
C HIS A 784 26.97 -2.97 6.94
N ARG A 785 27.54 -3.85 7.78
CA ARG A 785 27.43 -5.31 7.61
C ARG A 785 26.00 -5.85 7.59
N ALA A 786 25.08 -5.15 8.26
CA ALA A 786 23.66 -5.52 8.31
C ALA A 786 22.82 -4.91 7.18
N PHE A 787 23.42 -4.12 6.28
CA PHE A 787 22.75 -3.56 5.11
C PHE A 787 23.13 -4.35 3.86
N SER A 788 22.13 -4.72 3.07
CA SER A 788 22.31 -5.29 1.74
C SER A 788 21.34 -4.63 0.78
N ILE A 789 21.85 -4.08 -0.32
CA ILE A 789 21.02 -3.46 -1.36
C ILE A 789 20.14 -4.48 -2.10
N LYS A 790 20.45 -5.78 -1.99
CA LYS A 790 19.65 -6.86 -2.58
C LYS A 790 18.39 -7.19 -1.78
N ASN A 791 18.33 -6.78 -0.50
CA ASN A 791 17.16 -6.99 0.34
C ASN A 791 16.23 -5.75 0.28
N PRO A 792 14.98 -5.87 -0.22
CA PRO A 792 14.08 -4.74 -0.35
C PRO A 792 13.74 -4.05 0.98
N ASN A 793 13.66 -4.79 2.09
CA ASN A 793 13.39 -4.20 3.41
C ASN A 793 14.53 -3.27 3.83
N LYS A 794 15.78 -3.67 3.65
CA LYS A 794 16.96 -2.83 3.95
C LYS A 794 16.97 -1.55 3.11
N VAL A 795 16.68 -1.66 1.81
CA VAL A 795 16.59 -0.50 0.91
C VAL A 795 15.52 0.47 1.39
N ARG A 796 14.31 -0.03 1.71
CA ARG A 796 13.21 0.81 2.23
C ARG A 796 13.55 1.43 3.58
N ALA A 797 14.14 0.67 4.48
CA ALA A 797 14.48 1.08 5.84
C ALA A 797 15.55 2.19 5.89
N LEU A 798 16.50 2.19 4.97
CA LEU A 798 17.58 3.18 4.96
C LEU A 798 17.40 4.26 3.88
N ILE A 799 17.34 3.85 2.60
CA ILE A 799 17.29 4.77 1.46
C ILE A 799 15.90 5.36 1.32
N GLY A 800 14.88 4.50 1.33
CA GLY A 800 13.47 4.92 1.25
C GLY A 800 13.10 5.86 2.40
N ALA A 801 13.41 5.47 3.64
CA ALA A 801 13.13 6.27 4.83
C ALA A 801 13.78 7.66 4.80
N PHE A 802 15.02 7.78 4.31
CA PHE A 802 15.67 9.07 4.12
C PHE A 802 14.93 9.92 3.08
N CYS A 803 14.64 9.34 1.91
CA CYS A 803 14.07 10.09 0.79
C CYS A 803 12.59 10.49 1.00
N SER A 804 11.79 9.66 1.66
CA SER A 804 10.35 9.95 1.89
C SER A 804 10.06 10.56 3.26
N GLY A 805 10.85 10.22 4.29
CA GLY A 805 10.61 10.59 5.68
C GLY A 805 11.38 11.82 6.16
N ASN A 806 12.36 12.31 5.39
CA ASN A 806 13.23 13.41 5.81
C ASN A 806 13.33 14.54 4.76
N PRO A 807 12.22 15.26 4.48
CA PRO A 807 12.18 16.22 3.38
C PRO A 807 13.22 17.34 3.53
N VAL A 808 13.50 17.83 4.74
CA VAL A 808 14.53 18.88 4.97
C VAL A 808 15.95 18.43 4.58
N ARG A 809 16.28 17.13 4.70
CA ARG A 809 17.59 16.60 4.35
C ARG A 809 17.64 16.01 2.95
N PHE A 810 16.57 15.37 2.49
CA PHE A 810 16.49 14.86 1.12
C PHE A 810 16.47 16.00 0.10
N HIS A 811 15.67 17.04 0.36
CA HIS A 811 15.62 18.26 -0.43
C HIS A 811 16.63 19.32 0.06
N ALA A 812 17.84 18.91 0.46
CA ALA A 812 18.92 19.86 0.73
C ALA A 812 19.18 20.72 -0.52
N ALA A 813 19.44 22.02 -0.32
CA ALA A 813 19.57 22.98 -1.42
C ALA A 813 20.76 22.69 -2.37
N ASP A 814 21.73 21.89 -1.92
CA ASP A 814 22.88 21.46 -2.72
C ASP A 814 22.57 20.28 -3.67
N GLY A 815 21.39 19.67 -3.57
CA GLY A 815 20.96 18.53 -4.39
C GLY A 815 21.63 17.20 -4.04
N SER A 816 22.37 17.13 -2.92
CA SER A 816 23.11 15.94 -2.53
C SER A 816 22.21 14.72 -2.28
N GLY A 817 20.99 14.93 -1.79
CA GLY A 817 19.98 13.88 -1.63
C GLY A 817 19.48 13.32 -2.96
N TYR A 818 19.29 14.16 -3.98
CA TYR A 818 18.83 13.75 -5.31
C TYR A 818 19.88 12.93 -6.04
N GLN A 819 21.14 13.37 -5.98
CA GLN A 819 22.25 12.63 -6.56
C GLN A 819 22.38 11.25 -5.90
N PHE A 820 22.31 11.19 -4.56
CA PHE A 820 22.36 9.94 -3.82
C PHE A 820 21.25 8.97 -4.25
N LEU A 821 20.00 9.43 -4.34
CA LEU A 821 18.89 8.59 -4.76
C LEU A 821 19.07 8.07 -6.18
N ALA A 822 19.45 8.94 -7.14
CA ALA A 822 19.65 8.52 -8.51
C ALA A 822 20.81 7.53 -8.67
N ASP A 823 21.90 7.65 -7.89
CA ASP A 823 22.98 6.66 -7.86
C ASP A 823 22.47 5.29 -7.37
N ARG A 824 21.63 5.28 -6.33
CA ARG A 824 21.03 4.06 -5.79
C ARG A 824 19.99 3.45 -6.73
N VAL A 825 19.20 4.27 -7.43
CA VAL A 825 18.22 3.80 -8.43
C VAL A 825 18.94 3.08 -9.58
N LEU A 826 20.02 3.63 -10.12
CA LEU A 826 20.77 3.01 -11.21
C LEU A 826 21.45 1.69 -10.79
N GLU A 827 21.83 1.57 -9.52
CA GLU A 827 22.33 0.33 -8.95
C GLU A 827 21.22 -0.71 -8.77
N LEU A 828 20.07 -0.28 -8.25
CA LEU A 828 18.89 -1.12 -8.03
C LEU A 828 18.25 -1.59 -9.33
N ASP A 829 18.20 -0.76 -10.37
CA ASP A 829 17.55 -1.08 -11.66
C ASP A 829 18.07 -2.41 -12.25
N ARG A 830 19.36 -2.68 -12.08
CA ARG A 830 20.00 -3.92 -12.55
C ARG A 830 19.72 -5.14 -11.69
N LEU A 831 19.32 -4.94 -10.44
CA LEU A 831 19.13 -5.99 -9.44
C LEU A 831 17.65 -6.30 -9.26
N ASN A 832 16.85 -5.26 -9.10
CA ASN A 832 15.45 -5.27 -8.75
C ASN A 832 14.76 -4.00 -9.31
N PRO A 833 14.31 -4.05 -10.57
CA PRO A 833 13.62 -2.96 -11.26
C PRO A 833 12.41 -2.38 -10.51
N GLN A 834 11.61 -3.23 -9.88
CA GLN A 834 10.40 -2.80 -9.17
C GLN A 834 10.74 -1.89 -7.98
N VAL A 835 11.76 -2.27 -7.18
CA VAL A 835 12.23 -1.45 -6.06
C VAL A 835 12.86 -0.15 -6.59
N ALA A 836 13.64 -0.22 -7.67
CA ALA A 836 14.25 0.96 -8.28
C ALA A 836 13.20 1.99 -8.75
N ALA A 837 12.16 1.55 -9.45
CA ALA A 837 11.08 2.40 -9.93
C ALA A 837 10.31 3.06 -8.77
N ARG A 838 10.00 2.31 -7.71
CA ARG A 838 9.40 2.86 -6.48
C ARG A 838 10.25 3.94 -5.83
N MET A 839 11.57 3.74 -5.77
CA MET A 839 12.50 4.74 -5.24
C MET A 839 12.54 5.99 -6.12
N LEU A 840 12.59 5.83 -7.45
CA LEU A 840 12.66 6.96 -8.39
C LEU A 840 11.41 7.85 -8.33
N ARG A 841 10.22 7.29 -8.08
CA ARG A 841 8.96 8.04 -7.96
C ARG A 841 9.01 9.17 -6.93
N LEU A 842 9.86 9.07 -5.91
CA LEU A 842 10.06 10.12 -4.90
C LEU A 842 10.60 11.43 -5.50
N MET A 843 11.17 11.39 -6.72
CA MET A 843 11.64 12.56 -7.47
C MET A 843 10.68 13.05 -8.57
N SER A 844 9.57 12.35 -8.80
CA SER A 844 8.65 12.67 -9.91
C SER A 844 7.99 14.06 -9.81
N ARG A 845 7.86 14.61 -8.60
CA ARG A 845 7.15 15.87 -8.32
C ARG A 845 8.07 17.10 -8.28
N TRP A 846 9.16 17.06 -9.03
CA TRP A 846 10.21 18.08 -9.04
C TRP A 846 9.70 19.52 -9.28
N ARG A 847 8.63 19.71 -10.05
CA ARG A 847 8.06 21.04 -10.37
C ARG A 847 7.48 21.81 -9.19
N ARG A 848 7.18 21.11 -8.09
CA ARG A 848 6.61 21.73 -6.89
C ARG A 848 7.64 22.51 -6.07
N TYR A 849 8.92 22.34 -6.31
CA TYR A 849 10.00 22.96 -5.51
C TYR A 849 10.47 24.28 -6.13
N ASP A 850 11.39 25.00 -5.50
CA ASP A 850 12.02 26.21 -6.06
C ASP A 850 12.87 25.93 -7.32
N GLU A 851 13.25 26.97 -8.05
CA GLU A 851 14.03 26.87 -9.31
C GLU A 851 15.33 26.06 -9.15
N GLY A 852 16.05 26.24 -8.04
CA GLY A 852 17.30 25.52 -7.78
C GLY A 852 17.06 24.01 -7.62
N ARG A 853 16.12 23.64 -6.74
CA ARG A 853 15.76 22.23 -6.51
C ARG A 853 15.14 21.58 -7.76
N ARG A 854 14.30 22.30 -8.51
CA ARG A 854 13.73 21.83 -9.80
C ARG A 854 14.83 21.40 -10.76
N GLY A 855 15.80 22.28 -11.03
CA GLY A 855 16.90 22.00 -11.96
C GLY A 855 17.74 20.81 -11.54
N LEU A 856 18.02 20.66 -10.24
CA LEU A 856 18.80 19.56 -9.70
C LEU A 856 18.08 18.21 -9.83
N MET A 857 16.79 18.16 -9.49
CA MET A 857 15.99 16.93 -9.63
C MET A 857 15.80 16.53 -11.10
N GLN A 858 15.47 17.51 -11.96
CA GLN A 858 15.33 17.28 -13.40
C GLN A 858 16.63 16.74 -14.01
N GLY A 859 17.79 17.32 -13.66
CA GLY A 859 19.08 16.86 -14.14
C GLY A 859 19.39 15.39 -13.76
N GLN A 860 18.94 14.94 -12.59
CA GLN A 860 19.06 13.54 -12.18
C GLN A 860 18.08 12.62 -12.92
N LEU A 861 16.82 13.04 -13.15
CA LEU A 861 15.87 12.27 -13.96
C LEU A 861 16.37 12.10 -15.40
N GLU A 862 16.90 13.16 -16.01
CA GLU A 862 17.53 13.10 -17.32
C GLU A 862 18.76 12.19 -17.34
N ARG A 863 19.57 12.18 -16.26
CA ARG A 863 20.71 11.27 -16.12
C ARG A 863 20.25 9.81 -16.11
N VAL A 864 19.20 9.49 -15.35
CA VAL A 864 18.64 8.13 -15.31
C VAL A 864 18.14 7.72 -16.68
N LEU A 865 17.33 8.57 -17.34
CA LEU A 865 16.75 8.27 -18.65
C LEU A 865 17.79 8.08 -19.77
N ARG A 866 18.96 8.73 -19.67
CA ARG A 866 20.07 8.58 -20.63
C ARG A 866 20.94 7.33 -20.38
N THR A 867 20.65 6.53 -19.36
CA THR A 867 21.44 5.34 -19.05
C THR A 867 21.05 4.18 -19.97
N ASP A 868 22.04 3.57 -20.62
CA ASP A 868 21.84 2.40 -21.47
C ASP A 868 21.39 1.18 -20.64
N GLY A 869 20.40 0.44 -21.16
CA GLY A 869 19.91 -0.80 -20.55
C GLY A 869 18.94 -0.62 -19.38
N LEU A 870 18.28 0.54 -19.29
CA LEU A 870 17.27 0.84 -18.27
C LEU A 870 16.08 -0.12 -18.34
N SER A 871 15.56 -0.56 -17.20
CA SER A 871 14.34 -1.39 -17.17
C SER A 871 13.11 -0.65 -17.69
N LYS A 872 12.06 -1.40 -18.07
CA LYS A 872 10.76 -0.83 -18.43
C LYS A 872 10.14 -0.06 -17.25
N ASP A 873 10.26 -0.60 -16.04
CA ASP A 873 9.76 0.00 -14.80
C ASP A 873 10.33 1.40 -14.60
N VAL A 874 11.67 1.53 -14.63
CA VAL A 874 12.35 2.80 -14.35
C VAL A 874 12.22 3.75 -15.53
N PHE A 875 12.24 3.25 -16.77
CA PHE A 875 12.01 4.05 -17.96
C PHE A 875 10.65 4.75 -17.91
N GLU A 876 9.57 4.02 -17.62
CA GLU A 876 8.21 4.60 -17.56
C GLU A 876 8.11 5.71 -16.50
N ILE A 877 8.72 5.53 -15.33
CA ILE A 877 8.71 6.57 -14.28
C ILE A 877 9.53 7.78 -14.70
N ALA A 878 10.73 7.58 -15.22
CA ALA A 878 11.61 8.65 -15.63
C ALA A 878 11.00 9.46 -16.79
N SER A 879 10.50 8.79 -17.82
CA SER A 879 9.91 9.43 -19.01
C SER A 879 8.66 10.21 -18.65
N LYS A 880 7.66 9.61 -17.98
CA LYS A 880 6.43 10.31 -17.58
C LYS A 880 6.71 11.50 -16.66
N SER A 881 7.68 11.37 -15.74
CA SER A 881 8.09 12.46 -14.84
C SER A 881 8.66 13.67 -15.60
N LEU A 882 9.32 13.45 -16.75
CA LEU A 882 9.86 14.51 -17.60
C LEU A 882 8.83 15.01 -18.63
N GLU A 883 8.04 14.12 -19.24
CA GLU A 883 7.08 14.40 -20.32
C GLU A 883 5.91 15.28 -19.91
N GLY A 884 5.50 15.26 -18.64
CA GLY A 884 4.42 16.15 -18.20
C GLY A 884 4.74 17.66 -18.33
N ALA A 885 5.87 18.05 -18.93
CA ALA A 885 6.49 19.37 -18.95
C ALA A 885 5.81 20.35 -19.90
#